data_AF-A0A942N468-F1
#
_entry.id   AF-A0A942N468-F1
#
_cell.length_a   1.000
_cell.length_b   1.000
_cell.length_c   1.000
_cell.angle_alpha   90.00
_cell.angle_beta   90.00
_cell.angle_gamma   90.00
#
_symmetry.space_group_name_H-M   'P 1'
#
loop_
_entity.id
_entity.type
_entity.pdbx_description
1 polymer ?
#
loop_
_entity_poly.entity_id
_entity_poly.type
_entity_poly.pdbx_seq_one_letter_code
_entity_poly.pdbx_strand_id
1 'polypeptide(L)'
;MGIIIHQAICGEQNKAWELINTTLEDIPLAKKIAFQVDLQDSPPSGLQWLPVLRGFSFGNHFLLIKTYPDNSPEVRNGRVFSHCLIIDKSDLSIISDVSHLLTFFSPEMNKAIQLAPITLTTAEQNIVELKDNLQKRFNKVIQFFLRFSEGVETIIWIGQKNYEIAVSKLWQMLSPQQRENFYFGINFNPAEVAKNKLVFVTIPENLESKFTTKGFTTICKEDSIELTDFADQYLAREENAIRRIESFISSIEAVRPNQKDISVIAKGVTTFENIDEEKDIKLLNTLSNIISKYSPNPSQGILTKSKLVKRISLLAEKAEDSEIFLLRNFHTSAFKGSKELFSTAIDKWCNNFLLNEKQNQKINYAPFIHQILAADQSNWLVSSVTDKLNEFLFKVNKISAKVIWSWILSDITILKKISDKLDNTKPAETYLYETLPILNEEILLEIKSFAIKRKWFRLYATILKTQYPFEEAINEQLKIDSEMNHYEGIEIITKSVKSNCIISVALSNGDRRLIQLSGKLCNKDKKLLSSLEIENINWQEIWLASINNGNDIYDGIKEPLQTTYKLFNLLISGKSISEGLLIKIGETDYANVLDFPNRSEIWDRLPSKVKTKFLEKTSASLLESLSRDSTYQVPTDKELSDYIVSDGISLFLYYNRNNIKSVLPILNTYTQIPQQMIKDYVYNYSGKIDVVDSVQLGKLVISRNSSKVAQVIQSKVKHIPNLKYALIECHSLLGIFDKASLVFSGIINDSSISEDEWWQSFSDIAIRLYEEGPTENEIWKQSDGHKYDLITGVSGKESWLNALIKLRNGGCKDITPKKLLKAMINEFPQNQELRTLKDLWNKL
;
A
#
# COMPACT_ATOMS: atom_id res chain seq x y z
N MET A 1 27.29 71.34 30.89
CA MET A 1 26.71 71.22 32.25
C MET A 1 27.87 71.12 33.21
N GLY A 2 27.91 71.94 34.26
CA GLY A 2 28.95 71.85 35.29
C GLY A 2 28.46 70.96 36.42
N ILE A 3 29.34 70.10 36.96
CA ILE A 3 29.06 69.30 38.17
C ILE A 3 29.81 69.90 39.36
N ILE A 4 29.24 69.78 40.55
CA ILE A 4 29.86 70.26 41.80
C ILE A 4 30.41 69.05 42.54
N ILE A 5 31.70 69.08 42.85
CA ILE A 5 32.38 68.04 43.61
C ILE A 5 32.74 68.61 44.99
N HIS A 6 32.22 67.99 46.05
CA HIS A 6 32.53 68.35 47.42
C HIS A 6 33.82 67.66 47.88
N GLN A 7 34.44 68.19 48.93
CA GLN A 7 35.69 67.68 49.47
C GLN A 7 35.57 67.39 50.96
N ALA A 8 36.32 66.41 51.45
CA ALA A 8 36.46 66.13 52.86
C ALA A 8 37.88 65.65 53.19
N ILE A 9 38.37 66.02 54.36
CA ILE A 9 39.65 65.56 54.90
C ILE A 9 39.40 64.84 56.20
N CYS A 10 39.98 63.66 56.33
CA CYS A 10 39.82 62.78 57.48
C CYS A 10 41.19 62.28 57.94
N GLY A 11 41.37 62.11 59.24
CA GLY A 11 42.63 61.71 59.82
C GLY A 11 42.57 61.64 61.34
N GLU A 12 43.72 61.45 61.98
CA GLU A 12 43.77 61.50 63.43
C GLU A 12 43.62 62.93 63.96
N GLN A 13 42.62 63.13 64.82
CA GLN A 13 42.38 64.34 65.62
C GLN A 13 41.98 63.91 67.04
N ASN A 14 42.57 64.52 68.07
CA ASN A 14 42.31 64.17 69.49
C ASN A 14 42.46 62.66 69.82
N LYS A 15 43.44 61.98 69.21
CA LYS A 15 43.70 60.52 69.36
C LYS A 15 42.57 59.60 68.81
N ALA A 16 41.61 60.14 68.07
CA ALA A 16 40.57 59.41 67.37
C ALA A 16 40.62 59.68 65.86
N TRP A 17 40.02 58.80 65.07
CA TRP A 17 39.82 59.04 63.63
C TRP A 17 38.59 59.92 63.44
N GLU A 18 38.75 61.12 62.88
CA GLU A 18 37.67 62.10 62.75
C GLU A 18 37.68 62.83 61.39
N LEU A 19 36.56 63.50 61.11
CA LEU A 19 36.43 64.47 60.02
C LEU A 19 37.14 65.78 60.43
N ILE A 20 38.20 66.15 59.73
CA ILE A 20 39.00 67.36 60.00
C ILE A 20 38.36 68.59 59.34
N ASN A 21 37.97 68.48 58.06
CA ASN A 21 37.36 69.57 57.30
C ASN A 21 36.47 69.02 56.16
N THR A 22 35.43 69.75 55.76
CA THR A 22 34.58 69.40 54.62
C THR A 22 33.95 70.62 53.97
N THR A 23 33.65 70.51 52.68
CA THR A 23 32.83 71.48 51.94
C THR A 23 31.39 71.00 51.74
N LEU A 24 31.02 69.85 52.30
CA LEU A 24 29.66 69.32 52.25
C LEU A 24 28.81 69.99 53.34
N GLU A 25 27.67 70.56 52.97
CA GLU A 25 26.79 71.26 53.93
C GLU A 25 26.12 70.29 54.92
N ASP A 26 25.84 69.05 54.50
CA ASP A 26 25.31 67.98 55.36
C ASP A 26 26.45 67.38 56.22
N ILE A 27 26.68 68.01 57.38
CA ILE A 27 27.70 67.58 58.35
C ILE A 27 27.46 66.15 58.86
N PRO A 28 26.23 65.71 59.21
CA PRO A 28 25.97 64.30 59.54
C PRO A 28 26.42 63.31 58.46
N LEU A 29 26.14 63.60 57.19
CA LEU A 29 26.59 62.77 56.06
C LEU A 29 28.12 62.82 55.91
N ALA A 30 28.74 63.99 56.01
CA ALA A 30 30.20 64.14 55.96
C ALA A 30 30.90 63.31 57.04
N LYS A 31 30.35 63.29 58.27
CA LYS A 31 30.85 62.43 59.36
C LYS A 31 30.71 60.94 59.04
N LYS A 32 29.59 60.51 58.44
CA LYS A 32 29.41 59.11 58.00
C LYS A 32 30.42 58.73 56.91
N ILE A 33 30.65 59.62 55.94
CA ILE A 33 31.67 59.45 54.89
C ILE A 33 33.06 59.34 55.53
N ALA A 34 33.37 60.17 56.53
CA ALA A 34 34.68 60.15 57.21
C ALA A 34 35.05 58.78 57.78
N PHE A 35 34.09 58.04 58.33
CA PHE A 35 34.32 56.67 58.81
C PHE A 35 34.57 55.67 57.69
N GLN A 36 34.03 55.88 56.48
CA GLN A 36 34.22 54.99 55.34
C GLN A 36 35.58 55.22 54.66
N VAL A 37 36.11 56.43 54.73
CA VAL A 37 37.40 56.79 54.11
C VAL A 37 38.63 56.47 54.98
N ASP A 38 38.47 55.79 56.12
CA ASP A 38 39.60 55.11 56.79
C ASP A 38 40.09 53.92 55.95
N LEU A 39 41.25 53.33 56.26
CA LEU A 39 41.65 52.05 55.68
C LEU A 39 40.74 50.93 56.20
N GLN A 40 40.17 50.17 55.27
CA GLN A 40 39.31 49.02 55.58
C GLN A 40 40.13 47.79 56.02
N ASP A 41 41.41 47.76 55.71
CA ASP A 41 42.36 46.71 56.05
C ASP A 41 43.65 47.32 56.61
N SER A 42 44.18 46.74 57.68
CA SER A 42 45.33 47.28 58.41
C SER A 42 46.65 46.82 57.80
N PRO A 43 47.60 47.74 57.52
CA PRO A 43 48.91 47.35 57.04
C PRO A 43 49.66 46.53 58.11
N PRO A 44 50.30 45.40 57.74
CA PRO A 44 51.20 44.67 58.62
C PRO A 44 52.25 45.59 59.26
N SER A 45 52.60 45.33 60.53
CA SER A 45 53.59 46.15 61.25
C SER A 45 54.93 46.18 60.51
N GLY A 46 55.49 47.38 60.34
CA GLY A 46 56.76 47.60 59.64
C GLY A 46 56.66 47.63 58.11
N LEU A 47 55.46 47.44 57.53
CA LEU A 47 55.25 47.54 56.08
C LEU A 47 55.28 49.00 55.61
N GLN A 48 56.18 49.31 54.70
CA GLN A 48 56.16 50.59 53.98
C GLN A 48 55.26 50.51 52.75
N TRP A 49 54.39 51.49 52.59
CA TRP A 49 53.51 51.64 51.43
C TRP A 49 53.37 53.13 51.09
N LEU A 50 53.09 53.44 49.83
CA LEU A 50 53.02 54.82 49.31
C LEU A 50 51.59 55.38 49.35
N PRO A 51 51.38 56.70 49.23
CA PRO A 51 50.04 57.25 49.09
C PRO A 51 49.27 56.61 47.91
N VAL A 52 48.05 56.14 48.15
CA VAL A 52 47.29 55.36 47.17
C VAL A 52 45.94 55.99 46.87
N LEU A 53 45.55 55.93 45.60
CA LEU A 53 44.22 56.29 45.15
C LEU A 53 43.24 55.15 45.43
N ARG A 54 42.09 55.48 46.00
CA ARG A 54 40.99 54.57 46.31
C ARG A 54 39.70 55.15 45.76
N GLY A 55 38.73 54.30 45.47
CA GLY A 55 37.42 54.75 45.05
C GLY A 55 36.35 53.68 45.21
N PHE A 56 35.18 54.10 45.68
CA PHE A 56 34.01 53.25 45.85
C PHE A 56 32.75 54.08 46.08
N SER A 57 31.59 53.46 45.85
CA SER A 57 30.28 54.05 46.10
C SER A 57 29.85 53.97 47.57
N PHE A 58 29.31 55.06 48.11
CA PHE A 58 28.67 55.12 49.42
C PHE A 58 27.37 55.95 49.36
N GLY A 59 26.23 55.30 49.64
CA GLY A 59 24.91 55.93 49.48
C GLY A 59 24.68 56.40 48.03
N ASN A 60 24.31 57.67 47.86
CA ASN A 60 24.12 58.29 46.54
C ASN A 60 25.41 58.93 45.97
N HIS A 61 26.55 58.73 46.61
CA HIS A 61 27.81 59.34 46.21
C HIS A 61 28.83 58.30 45.76
N PHE A 62 29.72 58.70 44.88
CA PHE A 62 30.99 58.04 44.60
C PHE A 62 32.11 58.80 45.30
N LEU A 63 32.91 58.09 46.08
CA LEU A 63 34.02 58.66 46.82
C LEU A 63 35.30 58.35 46.05
N LEU A 64 36.03 59.39 45.65
CA LEU A 64 37.38 59.28 45.12
C LEU A 64 38.34 59.78 46.21
N ILE A 65 39.23 58.93 46.69
CA ILE A 65 39.97 59.16 47.92
C ILE A 65 41.46 58.96 47.66
N LYS A 66 42.28 59.94 48.04
CA LYS A 66 43.73 59.77 48.11
C LYS A 66 44.13 59.60 49.57
N THR A 67 44.82 58.49 49.87
CA THR A 67 45.13 58.10 51.25
C THR A 67 46.63 57.97 51.44
N TYR A 68 47.12 58.59 52.51
CA TYR A 68 48.53 58.74 52.82
C TYR A 68 48.79 58.02 54.15
N PRO A 69 49.89 57.27 54.27
CA PRO A 69 50.35 56.81 55.59
C PRO A 69 50.69 58.02 56.46
N ASP A 70 50.12 58.09 57.67
CA ASP A 70 50.41 59.16 58.62
C ASP A 70 51.51 58.70 59.57
N ASN A 71 52.75 59.09 59.26
CA ASN A 71 53.95 58.76 60.04
C ASN A 71 54.36 59.90 60.98
N SER A 72 53.48 60.87 61.26
CA SER A 72 53.73 61.92 62.25
C SER A 72 54.09 61.31 63.62
N PRO A 73 55.09 61.85 64.36
CA PRO A 73 55.49 61.33 65.66
C PRO A 73 54.34 61.24 66.69
N GLU A 74 53.37 62.15 66.58
CA GLU A 74 52.20 62.28 67.44
C GLU A 74 51.04 61.33 67.07
N VAL A 75 51.13 60.62 65.96
CA VAL A 75 50.06 59.76 65.41
C VAL A 75 50.41 58.28 65.64
N ARG A 76 49.41 57.48 66.02
CA ARG A 76 49.61 56.04 66.26
C ARG A 76 50.01 55.32 64.96
N ASN A 77 51.04 54.48 65.03
CA ASN A 77 51.44 53.60 63.92
C ASN A 77 50.25 52.86 63.29
N GLY A 78 50.13 52.94 61.97
CA GLY A 78 49.07 52.32 61.17
C GLY A 78 47.88 53.24 60.84
N ARG A 79 47.87 54.47 61.35
CA ARG A 79 46.89 55.51 60.99
C ARG A 79 47.22 56.14 59.64
N VAL A 80 46.20 56.77 59.06
CA VAL A 80 46.29 57.38 57.74
C VAL A 80 45.78 58.82 57.74
N PHE A 81 45.95 59.46 56.61
CA PHE A 81 45.29 60.71 56.27
C PHE A 81 44.58 60.49 54.94
N SER A 82 43.32 60.91 54.83
CA SER A 82 42.50 60.74 53.63
C SER A 82 41.96 62.08 53.17
N HIS A 83 42.23 62.42 51.90
CA HIS A 83 41.55 63.48 51.18
C HIS A 83 40.53 62.83 50.24
N CYS A 84 39.26 63.13 50.42
CA CYS A 84 38.14 62.58 49.68
C CYS A 84 37.48 63.64 48.81
N LEU A 85 37.26 63.32 47.54
CA LEU A 85 36.34 64.01 46.64
C LEU A 85 35.02 63.24 46.64
N ILE A 86 33.92 63.96 46.83
CA ILE A 86 32.57 63.43 46.98
C ILE A 86 31.77 63.86 45.75
N ILE A 87 31.38 62.88 44.94
CA ILE A 87 30.75 63.07 43.63
C ILE A 87 29.35 62.46 43.67
N ASP A 88 28.32 63.14 43.17
CA ASP A 88 27.00 62.51 43.01
C ASP A 88 27.07 61.38 41.97
N LYS A 89 26.44 60.25 42.25
CA LYS A 89 26.38 59.14 41.29
C LYS A 89 25.75 59.52 39.96
N SER A 90 24.76 60.42 39.94
CA SER A 90 24.13 60.88 38.70
C SER A 90 25.15 61.52 37.73
N ASP A 91 26.22 62.08 38.30
CA ASP A 91 27.23 62.86 37.57
C ASP A 91 28.38 62.00 37.05
N LEU A 92 28.48 60.72 37.44
CA LEU A 92 29.53 59.81 36.95
C LEU A 92 29.51 59.58 35.44
N SER A 93 28.35 59.76 34.80
CA SER A 93 28.21 59.68 33.35
C SER A 93 28.99 60.77 32.62
N ILE A 94 29.21 61.92 33.28
CA ILE A 94 29.90 63.10 32.75
C ILE A 94 31.42 62.96 32.91
N ILE A 95 31.88 62.19 33.91
CA ILE A 95 33.29 61.98 34.22
C ILE A 95 33.81 60.77 33.42
N SER A 96 34.27 61.01 32.20
CA SER A 96 34.88 59.97 31.36
C SER A 96 36.33 59.66 31.74
N ASP A 97 37.02 60.58 32.41
CA ASP A 97 38.41 60.44 32.86
C ASP A 97 38.57 60.99 34.29
N VAL A 98 39.13 60.17 35.18
CA VAL A 98 39.41 60.56 36.57
C VAL A 98 40.79 61.20 36.73
N SER A 99 41.65 61.16 35.70
CA SER A 99 43.02 61.69 35.78
C SER A 99 43.05 63.19 36.13
N HIS A 100 42.12 63.96 35.58
CA HIS A 100 41.98 65.38 35.89
C HIS A 100 41.59 65.60 37.36
N LEU A 101 40.72 64.75 37.93
CA LEU A 101 40.34 64.85 39.34
C LEU A 101 41.52 64.60 40.29
N LEU A 102 42.53 63.85 39.84
CA LEU A 102 43.72 63.58 40.65
C LEU A 102 44.53 64.85 40.93
N THR A 103 44.41 65.87 40.09
CA THR A 103 45.11 67.16 40.26
C THR A 103 44.61 67.96 41.47
N PHE A 104 43.41 67.66 41.97
CA PHE A 104 42.86 68.30 43.17
C PHE A 104 43.39 67.69 44.47
N PHE A 105 44.05 66.53 44.43
CA PHE A 105 44.72 65.97 45.59
C PHE A 105 46.09 66.61 45.78
N SER A 106 46.48 66.85 47.04
CA SER A 106 47.82 67.34 47.36
C SER A 106 48.87 66.25 47.08
N PRO A 107 50.08 66.55 46.59
CA PRO A 107 51.12 65.52 46.41
C PRO A 107 51.56 64.89 47.73
N GLU A 108 51.45 65.62 48.84
CA GLU A 108 51.84 65.19 50.19
C GLU A 108 50.69 65.38 51.20
N MET A 109 50.84 64.80 52.39
CA MET A 109 49.87 64.96 53.46
C MET A 109 49.83 66.41 53.94
N ASN A 110 48.65 67.06 53.88
CA ASN A 110 48.46 68.43 54.36
C ASN A 110 47.15 68.57 55.15
N LYS A 111 47.25 68.52 56.48
CA LYS A 111 46.08 68.68 57.39
C LYS A 111 45.52 70.12 57.43
N ALA A 112 46.28 71.10 56.95
CA ALA A 112 45.91 72.52 57.00
C ALA A 112 45.38 73.07 55.66
N ILE A 113 45.16 72.21 54.66
CA ILE A 113 44.65 72.63 53.35
C ILE A 113 43.25 73.26 53.49
N GLN A 114 43.06 74.41 52.84
CA GLN A 114 41.76 75.07 52.75
C GLN A 114 40.95 74.44 51.62
N LEU A 115 39.73 74.03 51.92
CA LEU A 115 38.84 73.36 50.96
C LEU A 115 37.79 74.33 50.42
N ALA A 116 37.48 74.21 49.12
CA ALA A 116 36.34 74.82 48.47
C ALA A 116 35.65 73.80 47.54
N PRO A 117 34.33 73.86 47.31
CA PRO A 117 33.68 73.03 46.29
C PRO A 117 34.33 73.21 44.92
N ILE A 118 34.56 72.12 44.21
CA ILE A 118 35.17 72.12 42.87
C ILE A 118 34.05 72.14 41.84
N THR A 119 34.08 73.08 40.91
CA THR A 119 33.17 73.10 39.76
C THR A 119 33.89 72.53 38.54
N LEU A 120 33.45 71.37 38.05
CA LEU A 120 34.00 70.73 36.87
C LEU A 120 33.10 71.02 35.66
N THR A 121 33.63 71.70 34.64
CA THR A 121 32.93 71.90 33.36
C THR A 121 33.33 70.80 32.37
N THR A 122 32.40 70.40 31.49
CA THR A 122 32.49 69.28 30.54
C THR A 122 33.65 69.33 29.51
N ALA A 123 34.61 70.26 29.60
CA ALA A 123 35.50 70.61 28.49
C ALA A 123 36.92 69.99 28.52
N GLU A 124 37.33 69.28 29.57
CA GLU A 124 38.69 68.70 29.64
C GLU A 124 38.61 67.18 29.75
N GLN A 125 38.57 66.51 28.59
CA GLN A 125 38.62 65.05 28.48
C GLN A 125 39.83 64.65 27.63
N ASN A 126 40.85 64.11 28.27
CA ASN A 126 42.04 63.60 27.59
C ASN A 126 41.98 62.08 27.48
N ILE A 127 42.46 61.52 26.37
CA ILE A 127 42.69 60.08 26.28
C ILE A 127 43.89 59.76 27.18
N VAL A 128 43.73 58.80 28.09
CA VAL A 128 44.85 58.36 28.93
C VAL A 128 45.76 57.49 28.07
N GLU A 129 46.92 58.03 27.72
CA GLU A 129 47.98 57.32 26.99
C GLU A 129 48.96 56.67 27.96
N LEU A 130 49.26 55.38 27.74
CA LEU A 130 50.25 54.64 28.50
C LEU A 130 51.55 54.56 27.69
N LYS A 131 52.70 54.79 28.34
CA LYS A 131 54.01 54.52 27.74
C LYS A 131 54.15 53.01 27.45
N ASP A 132 54.90 52.63 26.43
CA ASP A 132 55.01 51.25 25.92
C ASP A 132 55.10 50.16 26.99
N ASN A 133 56.06 50.24 27.94
CA ASN A 133 56.20 49.21 28.98
C ASN A 133 54.97 49.13 29.92
N LEU A 134 54.34 50.25 30.21
CA LEU A 134 53.12 50.29 31.03
C LEU A 134 51.91 49.80 30.22
N GLN A 135 51.85 50.09 28.92
CA GLN A 135 50.83 49.57 28.02
C GLN A 135 50.88 48.04 27.96
N LYS A 136 52.06 47.44 27.78
CA LYS A 136 52.22 45.98 27.76
C LYS A 136 51.84 45.30 29.06
N ARG A 137 52.08 45.95 30.21
CA ARG A 137 51.59 45.48 31.51
C ARG A 137 50.07 45.60 31.63
N PHE A 138 49.52 46.72 31.19
CA PHE A 138 48.07 46.96 31.19
C PHE A 138 47.31 46.07 30.19
N ASN A 139 47.96 45.59 29.12
CA ASN A 139 47.37 44.62 28.19
C ASN A 139 46.92 43.34 28.92
N LYS A 140 47.58 42.95 30.01
CA LYS A 140 47.11 41.84 30.85
C LYS A 140 45.77 42.17 31.54
N VAL A 141 45.53 43.42 31.93
CA VAL A 141 44.21 43.88 32.42
C VAL A 141 43.16 43.74 31.31
N ILE A 142 43.53 44.07 30.06
CA ILE A 142 42.64 43.99 28.90
C ILE A 142 42.21 42.54 28.63
N GLN A 143 43.14 41.57 28.67
CA GLN A 143 42.82 40.13 28.49
C GLN A 143 41.74 39.62 29.46
N PHE A 144 41.73 40.14 30.69
CA PHE A 144 40.75 39.76 31.70
C PHE A 144 39.57 40.73 31.79
N PHE A 145 39.55 41.79 30.98
CA PHE A 145 38.60 42.88 31.11
C PHE A 145 37.14 42.42 30.99
N LEU A 146 36.80 41.55 30.03
CA LEU A 146 35.41 41.12 29.85
C LEU A 146 34.90 40.39 31.09
N ARG A 147 35.68 39.45 31.63
CA ARG A 147 35.33 38.70 32.86
C ARG A 147 35.32 39.61 34.08
N PHE A 148 36.25 40.56 34.15
CA PHE A 148 36.28 41.60 35.18
C PHE A 148 35.01 42.45 35.14
N SER A 149 34.60 42.90 33.96
CA SER A 149 33.45 43.78 33.73
C SER A 149 32.09 43.13 34.06
N GLU A 150 32.08 41.80 34.17
CA GLU A 150 30.94 40.99 34.61
C GLU A 150 30.98 40.65 36.11
N GLY A 151 32.02 41.08 36.82
CA GLY A 151 32.23 40.80 38.24
C GLY A 151 32.72 39.37 38.52
N VAL A 152 33.18 38.64 37.49
CA VAL A 152 33.72 37.27 37.62
C VAL A 152 35.17 37.29 38.10
N GLU A 153 35.94 38.30 37.68
CA GLU A 153 37.36 38.42 37.99
C GLU A 153 37.64 39.60 38.92
N THR A 154 38.55 39.39 39.87
CA THR A 154 39.13 40.43 40.73
C THR A 154 40.59 40.59 40.36
N ILE A 155 40.98 41.83 40.05
CA ILE A 155 42.30 42.14 39.52
C ILE A 155 43.17 42.78 40.62
N ILE A 156 44.34 42.19 40.85
CA ILE A 156 45.33 42.63 41.84
C ILE A 156 46.56 43.19 41.13
N TRP A 157 46.82 44.48 41.27
CA TRP A 157 47.96 45.18 40.70
C TRP A 157 49.17 45.17 41.66
N ILE A 158 50.20 44.40 41.34
CA ILE A 158 51.38 44.22 42.21
C ILE A 158 52.28 45.47 42.17
N GLY A 159 52.48 46.11 43.32
CA GLY A 159 53.27 47.33 43.47
C GLY A 159 52.51 48.61 43.08
N GLN A 160 52.74 49.69 43.81
CA GLN A 160 51.90 50.90 43.73
C GLN A 160 52.28 51.87 42.59
N LYS A 161 53.44 51.65 41.95
CA LYS A 161 53.91 52.51 40.86
C LYS A 161 52.96 52.44 39.67
N ASN A 162 52.61 53.61 39.12
CA ASN A 162 51.71 53.79 37.96
C ASN A 162 50.27 53.27 38.16
N TYR A 163 49.90 52.84 39.37
CA TYR A 163 48.57 52.29 39.65
C TYR A 163 47.46 53.30 39.34
N GLU A 164 47.67 54.57 39.66
CA GLU A 164 46.71 55.65 39.38
C GLU A 164 46.43 55.83 37.89
N ILE A 165 47.47 55.77 37.07
CA ILE A 165 47.35 55.86 35.61
C ILE A 165 46.58 54.64 35.08
N ALA A 166 46.82 53.45 35.64
CA ALA A 166 46.08 52.23 35.29
C ALA A 166 44.61 52.31 35.72
N VAL A 167 44.30 52.88 36.89
CA VAL A 167 42.91 53.14 37.34
C VAL A 167 42.21 54.08 36.36
N SER A 168 42.85 55.20 35.97
CA SER A 168 42.29 56.14 35.00
C SER A 168 42.05 55.49 33.62
N LYS A 169 42.98 54.66 33.16
CA LYS A 169 42.82 53.91 31.90
C LYS A 169 41.66 52.92 31.97
N LEU A 170 41.56 52.15 33.06
CA LEU A 170 40.47 51.20 33.26
C LEU A 170 39.13 51.92 33.38
N TRP A 171 39.07 53.06 34.06
CA TRP A 171 37.87 53.92 34.18
C TRP A 171 37.29 54.32 32.81
N GLN A 172 38.16 54.65 31.85
CA GLN A 172 37.77 54.98 30.47
C GLN A 172 37.15 53.80 29.72
N MET A 173 37.42 52.56 30.14
CA MET A 173 36.87 51.34 29.54
C MET A 173 35.51 50.93 30.14
N LEU A 174 35.16 51.46 31.31
CA LEU A 174 33.93 51.12 32.02
C LEU A 174 32.75 51.99 31.56
N SER A 175 31.58 51.36 31.47
CA SER A 175 30.30 52.05 31.30
C SER A 175 29.92 52.87 32.55
N PRO A 176 29.00 53.85 32.44
CA PRO A 176 28.54 54.62 33.59
C PRO A 176 28.06 53.74 34.76
N GLN A 177 27.28 52.69 34.47
CA GLN A 177 26.80 51.74 35.48
C GLN A 177 27.93 50.93 36.11
N GLN A 178 28.95 50.55 35.33
CA GLN A 178 30.10 49.82 35.85
C GLN A 178 30.96 50.70 36.77
N ARG A 179 31.09 52.00 36.47
CA ARG A 179 31.80 52.98 37.32
C ARG A 179 31.18 53.07 38.71
N GLU A 180 29.86 53.04 38.83
CA GLU A 180 29.18 53.02 40.13
C GLU A 180 29.56 51.79 40.98
N ASN A 181 29.84 50.64 40.34
CA ASN A 181 30.20 49.41 41.03
C ASN A 181 31.72 49.18 41.09
N PHE A 182 32.52 50.13 40.61
CA PHE A 182 33.96 50.03 40.55
C PHE A 182 34.58 50.32 41.92
N TYR A 183 35.35 49.36 42.42
CA TYR A 183 36.07 49.43 43.68
C TYR A 183 37.56 49.33 43.39
N PHE A 184 38.31 50.35 43.76
CA PHE A 184 39.75 50.36 43.63
C PHE A 184 40.41 50.95 44.87
N GLY A 185 41.65 50.57 45.14
CA GLY A 185 42.37 50.98 46.34
C GLY A 185 43.53 50.06 46.67
N ILE A 186 43.87 49.98 47.95
CA ILE A 186 44.93 49.11 48.46
C ILE A 186 44.35 48.03 49.37
N ASN A 187 44.93 46.83 49.30
CA ASN A 187 44.67 45.75 50.25
C ASN A 187 46.00 45.18 50.76
N PHE A 188 45.98 44.64 51.98
CA PHE A 188 47.15 44.00 52.61
C PHE A 188 46.87 42.52 52.95
N ASN A 189 45.60 42.16 53.10
CA ASN A 189 45.10 40.83 53.38
C ASN A 189 44.11 40.37 52.28
N PRO A 190 44.32 39.20 51.67
CA PRO A 190 43.38 38.59 50.72
C PRO A 190 41.92 38.48 51.21
N ALA A 191 41.71 38.32 52.52
CA ALA A 191 40.38 38.16 53.09
C ALA A 191 39.54 39.45 53.04
N GLU A 192 40.20 40.61 53.00
CA GLU A 192 39.58 41.95 53.03
C GLU A 192 39.35 42.53 51.61
N VAL A 193 39.63 41.73 50.58
CA VAL A 193 39.31 42.11 49.20
C VAL A 193 37.79 42.16 49.06
N ALA A 194 37.28 43.29 48.57
CA ALA A 194 35.84 43.52 48.44
C ALA A 194 35.17 42.43 47.61
N LYS A 195 33.92 42.09 47.96
CA LYS A 195 33.11 41.09 47.24
C LYS A 195 31.94 41.78 46.54
N ASN A 196 31.43 41.16 45.46
CA ASN A 196 30.28 41.66 44.69
C ASN A 196 30.48 43.07 44.08
N LYS A 197 31.74 43.43 43.80
CA LYS A 197 32.17 44.70 43.18
C LYS A 197 33.09 44.42 41.99
N LEU A 198 33.29 45.41 41.12
CA LEU A 198 34.36 45.34 40.12
C LEU A 198 35.65 45.76 40.81
N VAL A 199 36.45 44.81 41.28
CA VAL A 199 37.57 45.06 42.18
C VAL A 199 38.90 45.13 41.44
N PHE A 200 39.53 46.31 41.45
CA PHE A 200 40.85 46.56 40.91
C PHE A 200 41.73 47.21 41.98
N VAL A 201 42.47 46.42 42.76
CA VAL A 201 43.22 46.90 43.92
C VAL A 201 44.71 46.68 43.74
N THR A 202 45.53 47.55 44.33
CA THR A 202 46.98 47.36 44.40
C THR A 202 47.39 46.74 45.72
N ILE A 203 48.53 46.04 45.72
CA ILE A 203 49.20 45.57 46.93
C ILE A 203 50.68 45.95 46.88
N PRO A 204 51.35 46.17 48.01
CA PRO A 204 52.81 46.30 48.07
C PRO A 204 53.52 45.05 47.51
N GLU A 205 54.65 45.23 46.83
CA GLU A 205 55.38 44.16 46.11
C GLU A 205 55.74 42.97 47.03
N ASN A 206 56.07 43.25 48.29
CA ASN A 206 56.42 42.23 49.28
C ASN A 206 55.25 41.38 49.78
N LEU A 207 54.01 41.70 49.38
CA LEU A 207 52.82 40.91 49.71
C LEU A 207 52.34 40.00 48.57
N GLU A 208 53.03 40.00 47.41
CA GLU A 208 52.63 39.24 46.22
C GLU A 208 52.29 37.78 46.51
N SER A 209 53.17 37.06 47.21
CA SER A 209 52.99 35.63 47.52
C SER A 209 51.71 35.30 48.28
N LYS A 210 51.17 36.25 49.07
CA LYS A 210 49.92 36.07 49.82
C LYS A 210 48.68 36.10 48.92
N PHE A 211 48.73 36.82 47.79
CA PHE A 211 47.58 37.02 46.91
C PHE A 211 47.57 36.05 45.73
N THR A 212 48.73 35.68 45.18
CA THR A 212 48.83 34.78 44.01
C THR A 212 48.22 33.39 44.24
N THR A 213 48.19 32.90 45.48
CA THR A 213 47.65 31.56 45.82
C THR A 213 46.14 31.53 46.07
N LYS A 214 45.44 32.66 45.95
CA LYS A 214 44.03 32.83 46.36
C LYS A 214 43.04 32.94 45.21
N GLY A 215 43.46 32.62 43.99
CA GLY A 215 42.60 32.58 42.80
C GLY A 215 42.25 33.97 42.23
N PHE A 216 43.00 35.01 42.59
CA PHE A 216 42.86 36.33 41.98
C PHE A 216 43.66 36.44 40.67
N THR A 217 43.24 37.34 39.79
CA THR A 217 44.03 37.71 38.61
C THR A 217 45.11 38.72 39.01
N THR A 218 46.37 38.29 39.06
CA THR A 218 47.49 39.16 39.46
C THR A 218 48.22 39.77 38.26
N ILE A 219 48.41 41.09 38.31
CA ILE A 219 49.18 41.88 37.33
C ILE A 219 50.52 42.26 37.95
N CYS A 220 51.52 41.42 37.70
CA CYS A 220 52.91 41.56 38.14
C CYS A 220 53.61 42.72 37.44
N LYS A 221 54.70 43.21 38.03
CA LYS A 221 55.46 44.36 37.53
C LYS A 221 56.13 44.12 36.17
N GLU A 222 56.64 42.90 35.99
CA GLU A 222 57.35 42.47 34.79
C GLU A 222 56.43 41.88 33.71
N ASP A 223 55.10 41.88 33.93
CA ASP A 223 54.16 41.43 32.91
C ASP A 223 54.28 42.31 31.66
N SER A 224 54.49 41.65 30.52
CA SER A 224 54.59 42.29 29.22
C SER A 224 53.83 41.44 28.21
N ILE A 225 52.59 41.82 27.93
CA ILE A 225 51.67 41.09 27.06
C ILE A 225 51.50 41.81 25.72
N GLU A 226 51.71 41.08 24.63
CA GLU A 226 51.27 41.47 23.29
C GLU A 226 49.86 40.91 23.06
N LEU A 227 48.94 41.73 22.55
CA LEU A 227 47.56 41.30 22.31
C LEU A 227 47.47 40.57 20.97
N THR A 228 47.16 39.28 21.02
CA THR A 228 46.96 38.46 19.81
C THR A 228 45.49 38.17 19.52
N ASP A 229 44.63 38.20 20.55
CA ASP A 229 43.20 38.01 20.37
C ASP A 229 42.54 39.27 19.81
N PHE A 230 41.68 39.09 18.81
CA PHE A 230 41.07 40.20 18.09
C PHE A 230 40.10 41.02 18.95
N ALA A 231 39.40 40.39 19.91
CA ALA A 231 38.53 41.11 20.84
C ALA A 231 39.37 41.97 21.81
N ASP A 232 40.52 41.46 22.26
CA ASP A 232 41.43 42.21 23.13
C ASP A 232 42.04 43.41 22.39
N GLN A 233 42.50 43.22 21.15
CA GLN A 233 43.00 44.32 20.29
C GLN A 233 41.94 45.41 20.10
N TYR A 234 40.68 45.03 19.91
CA TYR A 234 39.57 45.97 19.83
C TYR A 234 39.34 46.72 21.15
N LEU A 235 39.36 46.02 22.29
CA LEU A 235 39.23 46.63 23.62
C LEU A 235 40.39 47.59 23.96
N ALA A 236 41.59 47.29 23.45
CA ALA A 236 42.75 48.16 23.52
C ALA A 236 42.68 49.39 22.61
N ARG A 237 41.64 49.47 21.76
CA ARG A 237 41.43 50.51 20.75
C ARG A 237 42.51 50.55 19.67
N GLU A 238 43.04 49.38 19.28
CA GLU A 238 43.93 49.30 18.13
C GLU A 238 43.20 49.67 16.83
N GLU A 239 43.79 50.57 16.04
CA GLU A 239 43.16 51.15 14.85
C GLU A 239 42.72 50.08 13.83
N ASN A 240 43.55 49.06 13.61
CA ASN A 240 43.24 47.99 12.68
C ASN A 240 42.03 47.14 13.15
N ALA A 241 41.95 46.82 14.44
CA ALA A 241 40.84 46.05 15.00
C ALA A 241 39.53 46.84 14.95
N ILE A 242 39.57 48.14 15.27
CA ILE A 242 38.42 49.05 15.14
C ILE A 242 37.93 49.08 13.69
N ARG A 243 38.82 49.33 12.73
CA ARG A 243 38.47 49.41 11.30
C ARG A 243 37.81 48.12 10.80
N ARG A 244 38.34 46.95 11.19
CA ARG A 244 37.81 45.65 10.78
C ARG A 244 36.41 45.39 11.33
N ILE A 245 36.16 45.70 12.62
CA ILE A 245 34.82 45.59 13.21
C ILE A 245 33.83 46.58 12.58
N GLU A 246 34.21 47.84 12.40
CA GLU A 246 33.33 48.84 11.77
C GLU A 246 33.02 48.49 10.31
N SER A 247 34.00 47.94 9.57
CA SER A 247 33.77 47.39 8.23
C SER A 247 32.75 46.25 8.24
N PHE A 248 32.86 45.32 9.19
CA PHE A 248 31.89 44.24 9.39
C PHE A 248 30.48 44.79 9.68
N ILE A 249 30.35 45.65 10.70
CA ILE A 249 29.07 46.25 11.13
C ILE A 249 28.42 47.01 9.97
N SER A 250 29.19 47.82 9.25
CA SER A 250 28.69 48.59 8.11
C SER A 250 28.25 47.68 6.96
N SER A 251 29.00 46.62 6.67
CA SER A 251 28.72 45.72 5.53
C SER A 251 27.48 44.86 5.74
N ILE A 252 27.12 44.57 6.98
CA ILE A 252 25.88 43.84 7.31
C ILE A 252 24.76 44.77 7.79
N GLU A 253 25.01 46.08 7.86
CA GLU A 253 24.11 47.09 8.43
C GLU A 253 23.59 46.68 9.82
N ALA A 254 24.50 46.20 10.68
CA ALA A 254 24.15 45.67 11.99
C ALA A 254 23.77 46.75 13.00
N VAL A 255 22.97 46.35 13.99
CA VAL A 255 22.82 47.07 15.25
C VAL A 255 24.19 47.09 15.95
N ARG A 256 24.61 48.28 16.41
CA ARG A 256 25.92 48.44 17.06
C ARG A 256 26.00 47.52 18.29
N PRO A 257 27.00 46.62 18.36
CA PRO A 257 27.12 45.68 19.46
C PRO A 257 27.50 46.38 20.76
N ASN A 258 27.05 45.82 21.88
CA ASN A 258 27.56 46.21 23.19
C ASN A 258 28.94 45.57 23.44
N GLN A 259 29.61 46.00 24.51
CA GLN A 259 30.95 45.54 24.87
C GLN A 259 31.05 44.02 25.12
N LYS A 260 29.98 43.38 25.59
CA LYS A 260 29.94 41.93 25.87
C LYS A 260 29.86 41.10 24.59
N ASP A 261 29.25 41.67 23.55
CA ASP A 261 29.04 41.03 22.26
C ASP A 261 30.30 41.02 21.37
N ILE A 262 31.34 41.80 21.72
CA ILE A 262 32.58 41.91 20.95
C ILE A 262 33.27 40.56 20.75
N SER A 263 33.34 39.73 21.80
CA SER A 263 33.96 38.40 21.70
C SER A 263 33.22 37.46 20.72
N VAL A 264 31.90 37.65 20.55
CA VAL A 264 31.09 36.87 19.62
C VAL A 264 31.28 37.38 18.20
N ILE A 265 31.29 38.70 18.00
CA ILE A 265 31.48 39.31 16.68
C ILE A 265 32.89 39.06 16.16
N ALA A 266 33.90 39.17 17.02
CA ALA A 266 35.30 38.89 16.71
C ALA A 266 35.49 37.54 16.00
N LYS A 267 34.77 36.50 16.47
CA LYS A 267 34.81 35.15 15.86
C LYS A 267 34.33 35.12 14.41
N GLY A 268 33.44 36.04 14.03
CA GLY A 268 32.87 36.11 12.68
C GLY A 268 33.67 36.99 11.72
N VAL A 269 34.48 37.95 12.21
CA VAL A 269 35.15 38.93 11.35
C VAL A 269 36.13 38.29 10.39
N THR A 270 36.96 37.34 10.85
CA THR A 270 37.92 36.64 9.97
C THR A 270 37.22 35.83 8.88
N THR A 271 36.12 35.15 9.20
CA THR A 271 35.31 34.44 8.20
C THR A 271 34.61 35.42 7.25
N PHE A 272 34.15 36.56 7.74
CA PHE A 272 33.51 37.60 6.93
C PHE A 272 34.46 38.17 5.86
N GLU A 273 35.71 38.43 6.23
CA GLU A 273 36.73 38.93 5.31
C GLU A 273 37.08 37.93 4.20
N ASN A 274 36.88 36.63 4.45
CA ASN A 274 37.24 35.54 3.56
C ASN A 274 36.03 34.78 3.01
N ILE A 275 34.80 35.34 3.02
CA ILE A 275 33.57 34.63 2.60
C ILE A 275 33.74 33.95 1.23
N ASP A 276 34.36 34.63 0.27
CA ASP A 276 34.45 34.15 -1.10
C ASP A 276 35.40 32.93 -1.23
N GLU A 277 36.37 32.78 -0.32
CA GLU A 277 37.40 31.72 -0.35
C GLU A 277 37.19 30.62 0.70
N GLU A 278 36.47 30.91 1.80
CA GLU A 278 36.25 30.01 2.92
C GLU A 278 35.60 28.70 2.48
N LYS A 279 36.16 27.57 2.93
CA LYS A 279 35.71 26.22 2.58
C LYS A 279 35.02 25.52 3.75
N ASP A 280 35.24 25.98 4.97
CA ASP A 280 34.61 25.42 6.17
C ASP A 280 33.17 25.95 6.32
N ILE A 281 32.22 25.08 6.06
CA ILE A 281 30.79 25.39 6.19
C ILE A 281 30.36 25.66 7.63
N LYS A 282 31.07 25.14 8.63
CA LYS A 282 30.80 25.39 10.06
C LYS A 282 31.16 26.83 10.42
N LEU A 283 32.27 27.34 9.91
CA LEU A 283 32.65 28.75 10.08
C LEU A 283 31.63 29.68 9.41
N LEU A 284 31.23 29.36 8.17
CA LEU A 284 30.21 30.14 7.45
C LEU A 284 28.84 30.11 8.13
N ASN A 285 28.43 28.97 8.70
CA ASN A 285 27.20 28.85 9.47
C ASN A 285 27.30 29.57 10.84
N THR A 286 28.48 29.63 11.44
CA THR A 286 28.72 30.44 12.65
C THR A 286 28.57 31.93 12.32
N LEU A 287 29.16 32.36 11.21
CA LEU A 287 29.01 33.72 10.69
C LEU A 287 27.55 34.04 10.38
N SER A 288 26.79 33.14 9.77
CA SER A 288 25.37 33.38 9.48
C SER A 288 24.54 33.57 10.75
N ASN A 289 24.83 32.81 11.81
CA ASN A 289 24.18 32.97 13.10
C ASN A 289 24.53 34.32 13.75
N ILE A 290 25.80 34.74 13.71
CA ILE A 290 26.23 36.07 14.17
C ILE A 290 25.48 37.16 13.39
N ILE A 291 25.45 37.09 12.06
CA ILE A 291 24.74 38.05 11.22
C ILE A 291 23.24 38.07 11.53
N SER A 292 22.60 36.91 11.71
CA SER A 292 21.18 36.83 12.04
C SER A 292 20.84 37.49 13.38
N LYS A 293 21.76 37.46 14.35
CA LYS A 293 21.59 38.10 15.66
C LYS A 293 21.70 39.63 15.58
N TYR A 294 22.70 40.16 14.86
CA TYR A 294 22.98 41.60 14.84
C TYR A 294 22.39 42.35 13.65
N SER A 295 21.97 41.63 12.59
CA SER A 295 21.27 42.15 11.42
C SER A 295 20.11 41.20 11.05
N PRO A 296 19.05 41.13 11.86
CA PRO A 296 17.96 40.18 11.65
C PRO A 296 17.05 40.53 10.46
N ASN A 297 17.02 41.79 10.01
CA ASN A 297 16.15 42.20 8.91
C ASN A 297 16.73 41.72 7.56
N PRO A 298 15.99 40.94 6.74
CA PRO A 298 16.48 40.44 5.46
C PRO A 298 16.76 41.53 4.41
N SER A 299 16.26 42.76 4.63
CA SER A 299 16.51 43.90 3.74
C SER A 299 17.79 44.69 4.08
N GLN A 300 18.48 44.35 5.17
CA GLN A 300 19.73 44.99 5.60
C GLN A 300 20.95 44.16 5.18
N GLY A 301 22.01 44.82 4.70
CA GLY A 301 23.27 44.16 4.35
C GLY A 301 23.14 43.13 3.22
N ILE A 302 22.22 43.37 2.27
CA ILE A 302 21.78 42.41 1.26
C ILE A 302 22.94 41.81 0.46
N LEU A 303 23.92 42.63 0.07
CA LEU A 303 25.07 42.19 -0.72
C LEU A 303 25.88 41.12 0.02
N THR A 304 26.29 41.42 1.26
CA THR A 304 27.05 40.51 2.13
C THR A 304 26.27 39.23 2.43
N LYS A 305 25.00 39.37 2.82
CA LYS A 305 24.13 38.23 3.13
C LYS A 305 23.93 37.33 1.92
N SER A 306 23.74 37.90 0.72
CA SER A 306 23.61 37.13 -0.51
C SER A 306 24.90 36.40 -0.87
N LYS A 307 26.07 37.01 -0.68
CA LYS A 307 27.38 36.33 -0.86
C LYS A 307 27.51 35.13 0.07
N LEU A 308 27.22 35.32 1.36
CA LEU A 308 27.31 34.24 2.35
C LEU A 308 26.36 33.08 2.02
N VAL A 309 25.10 33.38 1.71
CA VAL A 309 24.12 32.35 1.29
C VAL A 309 24.61 31.60 0.06
N LYS A 310 25.05 32.31 -1.00
CA LYS A 310 25.57 31.69 -2.22
C LYS A 310 26.76 30.78 -1.94
N ARG A 311 27.68 31.20 -1.07
CA ARG A 311 28.85 30.40 -0.69
C ARG A 311 28.43 29.13 0.04
N ILE A 312 27.58 29.24 1.06
CA ILE A 312 27.09 28.07 1.81
C ILE A 312 26.33 27.14 0.88
N SER A 313 25.45 27.65 0.00
CA SER A 313 24.71 26.83 -0.96
C SER A 313 25.66 26.06 -1.88
N LEU A 314 26.72 26.69 -2.40
CA LEU A 314 27.70 26.04 -3.27
C LEU A 314 28.45 24.90 -2.55
N LEU A 315 28.84 25.10 -1.30
CA LEU A 315 29.54 24.09 -0.51
C LEU A 315 28.60 22.95 -0.09
N ALA A 316 27.35 23.27 0.26
CA ALA A 316 26.33 22.30 0.63
C ALA A 316 26.09 21.27 -0.49
N GLU A 317 26.23 21.63 -1.78
CA GLU A 317 26.08 20.66 -2.88
C GLU A 317 27.05 19.47 -2.81
N LYS A 318 28.16 19.58 -2.06
CA LYS A 318 29.22 18.56 -1.93
C LYS A 318 29.62 18.26 -0.48
N ALA A 319 28.87 18.79 0.48
CA ALA A 319 29.19 18.65 1.90
C ALA A 319 28.96 17.22 2.41
N GLU A 320 29.56 16.91 3.55
CA GLU A 320 29.24 15.67 4.26
C GLU A 320 27.84 15.74 4.90
N ASP A 321 27.25 14.59 5.21
CA ASP A 321 25.90 14.52 5.82
C ASP A 321 25.81 15.25 7.17
N SER A 322 26.87 15.16 7.98
CA SER A 322 26.97 15.89 9.25
C SER A 322 26.97 17.41 9.05
N GLU A 323 27.63 17.89 7.99
CA GLU A 323 27.70 19.30 7.64
C GLU A 323 26.39 19.84 7.08
N ILE A 324 25.71 19.04 6.24
CA ILE A 324 24.34 19.34 5.79
C ILE A 324 23.43 19.53 6.99
N PHE A 325 23.49 18.61 7.96
CA PHE A 325 22.60 18.67 9.12
C PHE A 325 22.82 19.90 10.00
N LEU A 326 24.05 20.46 10.05
CA LEU A 326 24.34 21.71 10.77
C LEU A 326 23.57 22.92 10.22
N LEU A 327 23.19 22.90 8.94
CA LEU A 327 22.42 23.97 8.30
C LEU A 327 20.99 24.07 8.84
N ARG A 328 20.49 23.07 9.59
CA ARG A 328 19.19 23.17 10.27
C ARG A 328 19.09 24.38 11.20
N ASN A 329 20.24 24.82 11.73
CA ASN A 329 20.33 25.97 12.62
C ASN A 329 20.35 27.31 11.87
N PHE A 330 20.40 27.30 10.54
CA PHE A 330 20.44 28.51 9.74
C PHE A 330 19.08 29.24 9.78
N HIS A 331 19.10 30.50 10.23
CA HIS A 331 17.92 31.36 10.33
C HIS A 331 17.53 31.99 8.97
N THR A 332 16.85 31.23 8.11
CA THR A 332 16.46 31.67 6.74
C THR A 332 15.65 32.97 6.71
N SER A 333 14.90 33.29 7.76
CA SER A 333 14.15 34.55 7.88
C SER A 333 15.02 35.81 7.83
N ALA A 334 16.29 35.73 8.26
CA ALA A 334 17.22 36.86 8.25
C ALA A 334 17.90 37.10 6.88
N PHE A 335 17.69 36.18 5.92
CA PHE A 335 18.37 36.17 4.62
C PHE A 335 17.38 36.02 3.47
N LYS A 336 17.16 37.12 2.74
CA LYS A 336 16.24 37.16 1.58
C LYS A 336 16.62 36.11 0.53
N GLY A 337 15.67 35.29 0.10
CA GLY A 337 15.85 34.29 -0.95
C GLY A 337 16.72 33.08 -0.57
N SER A 338 17.06 32.92 0.71
CA SER A 338 17.93 31.84 1.18
C SER A 338 17.27 30.46 1.10
N LYS A 339 15.97 30.37 1.36
CA LYS A 339 15.23 29.11 1.36
C LYS A 339 15.24 28.48 -0.03
N GLU A 340 14.99 29.24 -1.09
CA GLU A 340 14.98 28.75 -2.47
C GLU A 340 16.37 28.26 -2.92
N LEU A 341 17.42 29.02 -2.60
CA LEU A 341 18.80 28.66 -2.92
C LEU A 341 19.25 27.41 -2.18
N PHE A 342 18.97 27.32 -0.87
CA PHE A 342 19.30 26.12 -0.11
C PHE A 342 18.49 24.91 -0.56
N SER A 343 17.19 25.03 -0.79
CA SER A 343 16.40 23.91 -1.31
C SER A 343 16.99 23.36 -2.61
N THR A 344 17.42 24.23 -3.54
CA THR A 344 18.09 23.81 -4.78
C THR A 344 19.40 23.06 -4.52
N ALA A 345 20.23 23.56 -3.59
CA ALA A 345 21.50 22.92 -3.23
C ALA A 345 21.29 21.56 -2.53
N ILE A 346 20.34 21.50 -1.59
CA ILE A 346 19.97 20.30 -0.86
C ILE A 346 19.36 19.25 -1.79
N ASP A 347 18.55 19.65 -2.78
CA ASP A 347 18.02 18.74 -3.80
C ASP A 347 19.14 18.10 -4.62
N LYS A 348 20.11 18.91 -5.06
CA LYS A 348 21.30 18.40 -5.76
C LYS A 348 22.10 17.45 -4.89
N TRP A 349 22.32 17.81 -3.62
CA TRP A 349 23.03 16.97 -2.67
C TRP A 349 22.30 15.63 -2.47
N CYS A 350 20.98 15.65 -2.26
CA CYS A 350 20.19 14.43 -2.11
C CYS A 350 20.33 13.51 -3.33
N ASN A 351 20.22 14.06 -4.54
CA ASN A 351 20.34 13.26 -5.77
C ASN A 351 21.76 12.72 -6.02
N ASN A 352 22.79 13.49 -5.66
CA ASN A 352 24.19 13.11 -5.87
C ASN A 352 24.71 12.14 -4.81
N PHE A 353 24.14 12.18 -3.60
CA PHE A 353 24.62 11.45 -2.42
C PHE A 353 23.55 10.53 -1.83
N LEU A 354 22.61 11.08 -1.07
CA LEU A 354 21.61 10.32 -0.28
C LEU A 354 20.84 9.30 -1.13
N LEU A 355 20.40 9.70 -2.32
CA LEU A 355 19.54 8.92 -3.22
C LEU A 355 20.32 8.23 -4.35
N ASN A 356 21.65 8.29 -4.30
CA ASN A 356 22.52 7.75 -5.33
C ASN A 356 23.00 6.32 -4.98
N GLU A 357 22.80 5.36 -5.89
CA GLU A 357 23.21 3.97 -5.69
C GLU A 357 24.70 3.82 -5.39
N LYS A 358 25.58 4.48 -6.16
CA LYS A 358 27.03 4.34 -6.01
C LYS A 358 27.54 4.92 -4.69
N GLN A 359 26.86 5.93 -4.15
CA GLN A 359 27.25 6.54 -2.87
C GLN A 359 26.77 5.69 -1.70
N ASN A 360 25.57 5.12 -1.77
CA ASN A 360 25.06 4.20 -0.74
C ASN A 360 25.82 2.87 -0.65
N GLN A 361 26.67 2.56 -1.64
CA GLN A 361 27.63 1.45 -1.56
C GLN A 361 28.91 1.81 -0.79
N LYS A 362 29.20 3.10 -0.61
CA LYS A 362 30.44 3.61 0.01
C LYS A 362 30.20 4.17 1.41
N ILE A 363 29.06 4.83 1.60
CA ILE A 363 28.73 5.59 2.80
C ILE A 363 27.38 5.10 3.34
N ASN A 364 27.30 4.92 4.65
CA ASN A 364 26.07 4.57 5.34
C ASN A 364 25.28 5.83 5.74
N TYR A 365 24.21 6.13 5.01
CA TYR A 365 23.31 7.25 5.30
C TYR A 365 22.18 6.92 6.29
N ALA A 366 22.10 5.69 6.82
CA ALA A 366 21.06 5.30 7.78
C ALA A 366 20.98 6.23 9.01
N PRO A 367 22.10 6.62 9.65
CA PRO A 367 22.06 7.55 10.79
C PRO A 367 21.50 8.91 10.41
N PHE A 368 21.85 9.44 9.24
CA PHE A 368 21.34 10.73 8.75
C PHE A 368 19.82 10.66 8.50
N ILE A 369 19.34 9.60 7.86
CA ILE A 369 17.89 9.38 7.66
C ILE A 369 17.16 9.32 9.00
N HIS A 370 17.73 8.66 10.00
CA HIS A 370 17.16 8.65 11.35
C HIS A 370 17.09 10.03 11.98
N GLN A 371 18.14 10.84 11.84
CA GLN A 371 18.17 12.20 12.36
C GLN A 371 17.11 13.08 11.68
N ILE A 372 16.96 12.97 10.36
CA ILE A 372 15.94 13.71 9.60
C ILE A 372 14.52 13.30 10.01
N LEU A 373 14.23 11.99 10.06
CA LEU A 373 12.89 11.50 10.39
C LEU A 373 12.50 11.71 11.86
N ALA A 374 13.47 11.88 12.77
CA ALA A 374 13.21 12.16 14.18
C ALA A 374 13.17 13.66 14.53
N ALA A 375 13.67 14.53 13.66
CA ALA A 375 13.72 15.96 13.89
C ALA A 375 12.35 16.64 13.67
N ASP A 376 12.22 17.87 14.19
CA ASP A 376 11.02 18.69 14.00
C ASP A 376 10.81 19.02 12.52
N GLN A 377 9.67 18.56 11.99
CA GLN A 377 9.28 18.73 10.59
C GLN A 377 8.90 20.18 10.24
N SER A 378 8.77 21.06 11.24
CA SER A 378 8.63 22.51 11.01
C SER A 378 9.93 23.17 10.52
N ASN A 379 11.08 22.52 10.74
CA ASN A 379 12.37 23.03 10.31
C ASN A 379 12.53 22.93 8.78
N TRP A 380 12.96 24.01 8.15
CA TRP A 380 13.03 24.12 6.69
C TRP A 380 13.94 23.07 6.03
N LEU A 381 15.06 22.68 6.64
CA LEU A 381 15.98 21.69 6.07
C LEU A 381 15.37 20.30 6.18
N VAL A 382 14.84 19.99 7.37
CA VAL A 382 14.20 18.71 7.67
C VAL A 382 13.01 18.49 6.73
N SER A 383 12.16 19.51 6.54
CA SER A 383 11.04 19.41 5.60
C SER A 383 11.52 19.17 4.18
N SER A 384 12.51 19.92 3.69
CA SER A 384 13.00 19.79 2.30
C SER A 384 13.60 18.40 2.03
N VAL A 385 14.43 17.87 2.94
CA VAL A 385 15.00 16.52 2.80
C VAL A 385 13.91 15.45 2.91
N THR A 386 12.96 15.61 3.82
CA THR A 386 11.85 14.66 4.01
C THR A 386 10.93 14.60 2.80
N ASP A 387 10.60 15.74 2.21
CA ASP A 387 9.82 15.81 0.97
C ASP A 387 10.52 15.09 -0.17
N LYS A 388 11.84 15.28 -0.31
CA LYS A 388 12.63 14.60 -1.32
C LYS A 388 12.72 13.09 -1.09
N LEU A 389 12.87 12.67 0.16
CA LEU A 389 12.85 11.27 0.55
C LEU A 389 11.49 10.63 0.23
N ASN A 390 10.39 11.31 0.56
CA ASN A 390 9.03 10.84 0.26
C ASN A 390 8.80 10.70 -1.25
N GLU A 391 9.25 11.66 -2.06
CA GLU A 391 9.16 11.57 -3.52
C GLU A 391 9.90 10.33 -4.04
N PHE A 392 11.11 10.08 -3.52
CA PHE A 392 11.93 8.93 -3.89
C PHE A 392 11.27 7.60 -3.51
N LEU A 393 10.70 7.52 -2.31
CA LEU A 393 10.02 6.33 -1.80
C LEU A 393 8.69 6.05 -2.52
N PHE A 394 8.02 7.08 -3.07
CA PHE A 394 6.78 6.93 -3.82
C PHE A 394 6.98 6.57 -5.30
N LYS A 395 8.18 6.77 -5.85
CA LYS A 395 8.52 6.46 -7.25
C LYS A 395 9.59 5.37 -7.35
N VAL A 396 9.32 4.22 -6.72
CA VAL A 396 10.30 3.12 -6.67
C VAL A 396 10.56 2.57 -8.08
N ASN A 397 11.83 2.59 -8.46
CA ASN A 397 12.41 1.91 -9.61
C ASN A 397 13.57 0.99 -9.17
N LYS A 398 14.23 0.33 -10.12
CA LYS A 398 15.34 -0.60 -9.86
C LYS A 398 16.52 0.02 -9.11
N ILE A 399 16.86 1.29 -9.39
CA ILE A 399 17.97 2.00 -8.74
C ILE A 399 17.59 2.34 -7.30
N SER A 400 16.39 2.91 -7.10
CA SER A 400 15.92 3.26 -5.76
C SER A 400 15.73 2.03 -4.87
N ALA A 401 15.28 0.89 -5.42
CA ALA A 401 15.13 -0.35 -4.66
C ALA A 401 16.47 -0.80 -4.05
N LYS A 402 17.57 -0.71 -4.80
CA LYS A 402 18.91 -1.02 -4.27
C LYS A 402 19.37 -0.05 -3.19
N VAL A 403 19.08 1.25 -3.36
CA VAL A 403 19.39 2.27 -2.33
C VAL A 403 18.60 1.99 -1.05
N ILE A 404 17.31 1.68 -1.16
CA ILE A 404 16.46 1.30 -0.03
C ILE A 404 17.03 0.04 0.66
N TRP A 405 17.46 -0.96 -0.11
CA TRP A 405 18.12 -2.13 0.44
C TRP A 405 19.41 -1.79 1.18
N SER A 406 20.25 -0.87 0.67
CA SER A 406 21.44 -0.39 1.39
C SER A 406 21.09 0.22 2.75
N TRP A 407 19.99 0.98 2.83
CA TRP A 407 19.52 1.56 4.10
C TRP A 407 19.05 0.48 5.07
N ILE A 408 18.22 -0.46 4.60
CA ILE A 408 17.67 -1.56 5.41
C ILE A 408 18.79 -2.49 5.93
N LEU A 409 19.77 -2.82 5.09
CA LEU A 409 20.92 -3.64 5.47
C LEU A 409 21.78 -2.97 6.53
N SER A 410 21.85 -1.64 6.51
CA SER A 410 22.62 -0.86 7.49
C SER A 410 21.88 -0.75 8.82
N ASP A 411 20.56 -0.55 8.78
CA ASP A 411 19.70 -0.50 9.96
C ASP A 411 18.26 -0.91 9.61
N ILE A 412 17.82 -2.07 10.09
CA ILE A 412 16.48 -2.61 9.83
C ILE A 412 15.35 -1.73 10.37
N THR A 413 15.61 -0.90 11.38
CA THR A 413 14.60 -0.01 11.95
C THR A 413 14.17 1.08 10.97
N ILE A 414 14.98 1.36 9.93
CA ILE A 414 14.60 2.24 8.82
C ILE A 414 13.34 1.73 8.13
N LEU A 415 13.25 0.42 7.88
CA LEU A 415 12.09 -0.18 7.23
C LEU A 415 10.79 0.25 7.92
N LYS A 416 10.75 0.22 9.25
CA LYS A 416 9.58 0.61 10.05
C LYS A 416 9.24 2.10 9.92
N LYS A 417 10.25 2.96 9.72
CA LYS A 417 10.05 4.41 9.56
C LYS A 417 9.63 4.81 8.16
N ILE A 418 10.12 4.12 7.13
CA ILE A 418 9.79 4.40 5.73
C ILE A 418 8.62 3.58 5.20
N SER A 419 8.18 2.55 5.94
CA SER A 419 7.20 1.57 5.46
C SER A 419 5.93 2.20 4.94
N ASP A 420 5.43 3.27 5.55
CA ASP A 420 4.14 3.85 5.19
C ASP A 420 4.25 4.84 4.01
N LYS A 421 5.47 5.24 3.67
CA LYS A 421 5.78 6.15 2.55
C LYS A 421 6.23 5.42 1.29
N LEU A 422 6.67 4.18 1.43
CA LEU A 422 7.09 3.35 0.32
C LEU A 422 5.90 3.05 -0.61
N ASP A 423 6.08 3.23 -1.92
CA ASP A 423 5.09 2.91 -2.94
C ASP A 423 4.52 1.49 -2.73
N ASN A 424 3.19 1.36 -2.72
CA ASN A 424 2.49 0.09 -2.51
C ASN A 424 1.89 -0.47 -3.82
N THR A 425 2.63 -0.36 -4.92
CA THR A 425 2.21 -0.84 -6.23
C THR A 425 2.92 -2.15 -6.63
N LYS A 426 2.33 -2.89 -7.59
CA LYS A 426 2.94 -4.09 -8.16
C LYS A 426 4.34 -3.84 -8.79
N PRO A 427 4.59 -2.71 -9.49
CA PRO A 427 5.94 -2.38 -9.95
C PRO A 427 6.96 -2.19 -8.81
N ALA A 428 6.60 -1.50 -7.73
CA ALA A 428 7.50 -1.29 -6.59
C ALA A 428 7.93 -2.61 -5.95
N GLU A 429 6.97 -3.51 -5.71
CA GLU A 429 7.26 -4.88 -5.27
C GLU A 429 8.22 -5.59 -6.24
N THR A 430 7.97 -5.46 -7.55
CA THR A 430 8.80 -6.08 -8.59
C THR A 430 10.26 -5.67 -8.47
N TYR A 431 10.53 -4.36 -8.38
CA TYR A 431 11.89 -3.88 -8.26
C TYR A 431 12.57 -4.34 -6.97
N LEU A 432 11.84 -4.43 -5.86
CA LEU A 432 12.40 -4.84 -4.58
C LEU A 432 12.75 -6.33 -4.55
N TYR A 433 11.90 -7.22 -5.08
CA TYR A 433 12.24 -8.65 -5.10
C TYR A 433 13.31 -8.99 -6.16
N GLU A 434 13.33 -8.29 -7.31
CA GLU A 434 14.38 -8.47 -8.33
C GLU A 434 15.77 -8.00 -7.87
N THR A 435 15.81 -7.07 -6.91
CA THR A 435 17.06 -6.51 -6.35
C THR A 435 17.36 -7.02 -4.95
N LEU A 436 16.65 -8.04 -4.48
CA LEU A 436 16.80 -8.61 -3.14
C LEU A 436 18.27 -9.04 -2.91
N PRO A 437 18.98 -8.44 -1.94
CA PRO A 437 20.33 -8.85 -1.60
C PRO A 437 20.35 -10.11 -0.73
N ILE A 438 21.53 -10.60 -0.39
CA ILE A 438 21.69 -11.65 0.62
C ILE A 438 21.41 -11.01 1.99
N LEU A 439 20.47 -11.59 2.74
CA LEU A 439 20.00 -11.08 4.02
C LEU A 439 20.36 -12.07 5.14
N ASN A 440 20.56 -11.55 6.36
CA ASN A 440 20.66 -12.37 7.57
C ASN A 440 19.26 -12.76 8.10
N GLU A 441 19.19 -13.70 9.04
CA GLU A 441 17.89 -14.21 9.55
C GLU A 441 17.03 -13.12 10.20
N GLU A 442 17.63 -12.19 10.95
CA GLU A 442 16.92 -11.10 11.63
C GLU A 442 16.20 -10.19 10.62
N ILE A 443 16.90 -9.73 9.59
CA ILE A 443 16.33 -8.89 8.54
C ILE A 443 15.27 -9.66 7.75
N LEU A 444 15.51 -10.95 7.48
CA LEU A 444 14.54 -11.78 6.75
C LEU A 444 13.19 -11.88 7.46
N LEU A 445 13.18 -12.03 8.79
CA LEU A 445 11.95 -12.09 9.58
C LEU A 445 11.13 -10.79 9.47
N GLU A 446 11.78 -9.64 9.63
CA GLU A 446 11.13 -8.33 9.52
C GLU A 446 10.62 -8.07 8.09
N ILE A 447 11.40 -8.42 7.06
CA ILE A 447 10.97 -8.25 5.66
C ILE A 447 9.82 -9.20 5.31
N LYS A 448 9.79 -10.43 5.82
CA LYS A 448 8.63 -11.33 5.66
C LYS A 448 7.37 -10.70 6.24
N SER A 449 7.44 -10.23 7.49
CA SER A 449 6.30 -9.57 8.14
C SER A 449 5.82 -8.35 7.35
N PHE A 450 6.77 -7.56 6.85
CA PHE A 450 6.48 -6.41 5.98
C PHE A 450 5.79 -6.81 4.67
N ALA A 451 6.30 -7.84 3.98
CA ALA A 451 5.75 -8.34 2.74
C ALA A 451 4.33 -8.90 2.94
N ILE A 452 4.09 -9.65 4.02
CA ILE A 452 2.76 -10.17 4.38
C ILE A 452 1.78 -9.02 4.60
N LYS A 453 2.15 -8.03 5.43
CA LYS A 453 1.29 -6.86 5.75
C LYS A 453 0.86 -6.09 4.48
N ARG A 454 1.74 -6.03 3.47
CA ARG A 454 1.48 -5.35 2.20
C ARG A 454 0.88 -6.24 1.11
N LYS A 455 0.65 -7.53 1.37
CA LYS A 455 0.29 -8.54 0.36
C LYS A 455 1.28 -8.61 -0.80
N TRP A 456 2.57 -8.40 -0.52
CA TRP A 456 3.67 -8.49 -1.47
C TRP A 456 4.19 -9.93 -1.57
N PHE A 457 3.38 -10.78 -2.20
CA PHE A 457 3.64 -12.21 -2.25
C PHE A 457 4.79 -12.62 -3.18
N ARG A 458 5.20 -11.78 -4.13
CA ARG A 458 6.41 -12.06 -4.94
C ARG A 458 7.67 -11.89 -4.13
N LEU A 459 7.74 -10.83 -3.32
CA LEU A 459 8.85 -10.62 -2.40
C LEU A 459 8.90 -11.73 -1.34
N TYR A 460 7.74 -12.06 -0.75
CA TYR A 460 7.62 -13.16 0.21
C TYR A 460 8.07 -14.49 -0.40
N ALA A 461 7.57 -14.86 -1.59
CA ALA A 461 7.96 -16.06 -2.32
C ALA A 461 9.46 -16.13 -2.63
N THR A 462 10.06 -15.01 -3.03
CA THR A 462 11.50 -14.93 -3.31
C THR A 462 12.33 -15.21 -2.06
N ILE A 463 11.90 -14.71 -0.92
CA ILE A 463 12.53 -14.98 0.39
C ILE A 463 12.36 -16.45 0.80
N LEU A 464 11.17 -17.03 0.65
CA LEU A 464 10.96 -18.44 0.97
C LEU A 464 11.84 -19.36 0.13
N LYS A 465 12.01 -19.03 -1.15
CA LYS A 465 12.86 -19.78 -2.08
C LYS A 465 14.34 -19.77 -1.69
N THR A 466 14.83 -18.72 -1.02
CA THR A 466 16.23 -18.67 -0.56
C THR A 466 16.45 -19.37 0.78
N GLN A 467 15.41 -19.54 1.59
CA GLN A 467 15.51 -20.12 2.93
C GLN A 467 15.16 -21.60 3.00
N TYR A 468 14.24 -22.07 2.15
CA TYR A 468 13.66 -23.40 2.28
C TYR A 468 13.79 -24.24 1.01
N PRO A 469 13.82 -25.58 1.14
CA PRO A 469 13.57 -26.49 0.03
C PRO A 469 12.19 -26.22 -0.60
N PHE A 470 12.02 -26.63 -1.87
CA PHE A 470 10.81 -26.35 -2.66
C PHE A 470 9.50 -26.68 -1.94
N GLU A 471 9.38 -27.88 -1.35
CA GLU A 471 8.14 -28.36 -0.72
C GLU A 471 7.74 -27.51 0.49
N GLU A 472 8.70 -27.11 1.31
CA GLU A 472 8.45 -26.25 2.46
C GLU A 472 8.17 -24.81 2.02
N ALA A 473 8.95 -24.27 1.08
CA ALA A 473 8.74 -22.93 0.53
C ALA A 473 7.34 -22.77 -0.07
N ILE A 474 6.88 -23.72 -0.88
CA ILE A 474 5.56 -23.62 -1.50
C ILE A 474 4.45 -23.77 -0.46
N ASN A 475 4.57 -24.66 0.52
CA ASN A 475 3.56 -24.81 1.55
C ASN A 475 3.45 -23.55 2.44
N GLU A 476 4.57 -22.91 2.78
CA GLU A 476 4.56 -21.63 3.49
C GLU A 476 3.95 -20.50 2.66
N GLN A 477 4.17 -20.49 1.34
CA GLN A 477 3.54 -19.53 0.43
C GLN A 477 2.01 -19.71 0.42
N LEU A 478 1.52 -20.94 0.30
CA LEU A 478 0.08 -21.23 0.21
C LEU A 478 -0.67 -20.95 1.52
N LYS A 479 0.01 -21.02 2.69
CA LYS A 479 -0.56 -20.62 3.99
C LYS A 479 -0.88 -19.13 4.07
N ILE A 480 -0.05 -18.30 3.45
CA ILE A 480 -0.17 -16.83 3.50
C ILE A 480 -1.00 -16.30 2.34
N ASP A 481 -0.70 -16.76 1.12
CA ASP A 481 -1.44 -16.40 -0.08
C ASP A 481 -2.55 -17.43 -0.31
N SER A 482 -3.73 -17.16 0.24
CA SER A 482 -4.91 -18.03 0.10
C SER A 482 -5.85 -17.63 -1.04
N GLU A 483 -5.54 -16.56 -1.79
CA GLU A 483 -6.41 -16.06 -2.86
C GLU A 483 -6.32 -16.97 -4.10
N MET A 484 -7.43 -17.61 -4.50
CA MET A 484 -7.45 -18.64 -5.56
C MET A 484 -6.98 -18.17 -6.94
N ASN A 485 -6.98 -16.85 -7.19
CA ASN A 485 -6.60 -16.27 -8.47
C ASN A 485 -5.20 -15.63 -8.46
N HIS A 486 -4.48 -15.71 -7.34
CA HIS A 486 -3.12 -15.18 -7.22
C HIS A 486 -2.11 -16.29 -7.52
N TYR A 487 -1.32 -16.12 -8.59
CA TYR A 487 -0.34 -17.12 -9.05
C TYR A 487 1.10 -16.62 -8.95
N GLU A 488 1.32 -15.31 -8.88
CA GLU A 488 2.64 -14.72 -9.07
C GLU A 488 3.69 -15.20 -8.05
N GLY A 489 3.33 -15.38 -6.77
CA GLY A 489 4.23 -15.95 -5.77
C GLY A 489 4.55 -17.44 -6.01
N ILE A 490 3.53 -18.21 -6.40
CA ILE A 490 3.66 -19.63 -6.76
C ILE A 490 4.59 -19.80 -7.97
N GLU A 491 4.44 -18.95 -9.00
CA GLU A 491 5.28 -18.95 -10.20
C GLU A 491 6.75 -18.70 -9.87
N ILE A 492 7.06 -17.82 -8.91
CA ILE A 492 8.44 -17.57 -8.47
C ILE A 492 9.07 -18.81 -7.83
N ILE A 493 8.34 -19.49 -6.94
CA ILE A 493 8.86 -20.68 -6.22
C ILE A 493 9.02 -21.86 -7.18
N THR A 494 8.02 -22.10 -8.03
CA THR A 494 7.99 -23.20 -9.01
C THR A 494 8.95 -22.99 -10.19
N LYS A 495 9.44 -21.77 -10.40
CA LYS A 495 10.41 -21.46 -11.46
C LYS A 495 11.66 -22.32 -11.32
N SER A 496 11.94 -23.10 -12.35
CA SER A 496 13.06 -24.05 -12.47
C SER A 496 12.94 -25.33 -11.61
N VAL A 497 11.76 -25.61 -11.06
CA VAL A 497 11.46 -26.87 -10.37
C VAL A 497 11.02 -27.93 -11.40
N LYS A 498 11.39 -29.20 -11.18
CA LYS A 498 10.98 -30.31 -12.05
C LYS A 498 9.47 -30.51 -11.96
N SER A 499 8.80 -30.70 -13.10
CA SER A 499 7.33 -30.85 -13.19
C SER A 499 6.77 -31.92 -12.24
N ASN A 500 7.45 -33.07 -12.11
CA ASN A 500 7.01 -34.14 -11.21
C ASN A 500 6.95 -33.72 -9.73
N CYS A 501 7.84 -32.84 -9.28
CA CYS A 501 7.81 -32.33 -7.90
C CYS A 501 6.64 -31.36 -7.69
N ILE A 502 6.31 -30.55 -8.71
CA ILE A 502 5.15 -29.65 -8.63
C ILE A 502 3.86 -30.47 -8.57
N ILE A 503 3.77 -31.53 -9.41
CA ILE A 503 2.65 -32.47 -9.40
C ILE A 503 2.55 -33.16 -8.04
N SER A 504 3.64 -33.69 -7.47
CA SER A 504 3.59 -34.37 -6.17
C SER A 504 3.06 -33.48 -5.03
N VAL A 505 3.45 -32.20 -5.00
CA VAL A 505 2.91 -31.24 -4.03
C VAL A 505 1.42 -30.98 -4.28
N ALA A 506 1.03 -30.75 -5.54
CA ALA A 506 -0.39 -30.55 -5.90
C ALA A 506 -1.26 -31.74 -5.50
N LEU A 507 -0.74 -32.97 -5.65
CA LEU A 507 -1.41 -34.20 -5.23
C LEU A 507 -1.55 -34.31 -3.70
N SER A 508 -0.55 -33.82 -2.96
CA SER A 508 -0.50 -33.92 -1.51
C SER A 508 -1.40 -32.89 -0.81
N ASN A 509 -1.42 -31.65 -1.30
CA ASN A 509 -2.16 -30.55 -0.64
C ASN A 509 -3.49 -30.18 -1.31
N GLY A 510 -3.73 -30.61 -2.56
CA GLY A 510 -4.96 -30.32 -3.30
C GLY A 510 -5.18 -28.83 -3.62
N ASP A 511 -4.16 -27.96 -3.53
CA ASP A 511 -4.33 -26.55 -3.83
C ASP A 511 -4.69 -26.38 -5.32
N ARG A 512 -5.84 -25.73 -5.56
CA ARG A 512 -6.41 -25.57 -6.90
C ARG A 512 -5.45 -24.86 -7.86
N ARG A 513 -4.64 -23.91 -7.39
CA ARG A 513 -3.70 -23.17 -8.25
C ARG A 513 -2.56 -24.07 -8.71
N LEU A 514 -2.07 -24.94 -7.82
CA LEU A 514 -1.08 -25.95 -8.17
C LEU A 514 -1.67 -27.02 -9.09
N ILE A 515 -2.93 -27.42 -8.91
CA ILE A 515 -3.62 -28.33 -9.84
C ILE A 515 -3.70 -27.70 -11.25
N GLN A 516 -4.07 -26.42 -11.35
CA GLN A 516 -4.13 -25.71 -12.63
C GLN A 516 -2.73 -25.58 -13.28
N LEU A 517 -1.69 -25.29 -12.48
CA LEU A 517 -0.32 -25.24 -12.96
C LEU A 517 0.16 -26.62 -13.44
N SER A 518 -0.13 -27.68 -12.69
CA SER A 518 0.15 -29.06 -13.08
C SER A 518 -0.56 -29.45 -14.37
N GLY A 519 -1.82 -29.04 -14.55
CA GLY A 519 -2.54 -29.22 -15.82
C GLY A 519 -1.86 -28.55 -17.00
N LYS A 520 -1.37 -27.31 -16.84
CA LYS A 520 -0.55 -26.61 -17.86
C LYS A 520 0.75 -27.36 -18.17
N LEU A 521 1.40 -27.95 -17.16
CA LEU A 521 2.62 -28.74 -17.34
C LEU A 521 2.33 -30.04 -18.09
N CYS A 522 1.25 -30.74 -17.76
CA CYS A 522 0.80 -31.96 -18.45
C CYS A 522 0.38 -31.70 -19.91
N ASN A 523 -0.12 -30.50 -20.24
CA ASN A 523 -0.35 -30.11 -21.64
C ASN A 523 0.96 -29.94 -22.41
N LYS A 524 1.97 -29.31 -21.80
CA LYS A 524 3.29 -29.14 -22.42
C LYS A 524 4.07 -30.46 -22.55
N ASP A 525 3.96 -31.35 -21.57
CA ASP A 525 4.53 -32.69 -21.60
C ASP A 525 3.50 -33.74 -21.20
N LYS A 526 2.84 -34.31 -22.21
CA LYS A 526 1.78 -35.31 -22.06
C LYS A 526 2.26 -36.56 -21.31
N LYS A 527 3.56 -36.89 -21.33
CA LYS A 527 4.09 -38.09 -20.66
C LYS A 527 3.93 -38.04 -19.14
N LEU A 528 3.74 -36.86 -18.56
CA LEU A 528 3.49 -36.67 -17.12
C LEU A 528 2.19 -37.37 -16.67
N LEU A 529 1.22 -37.57 -17.56
CA LEU A 529 -0.02 -38.31 -17.26
C LEU A 529 0.16 -39.83 -17.27
N SER A 530 1.32 -40.35 -17.68
CA SER A 530 1.54 -41.81 -17.70
C SER A 530 1.59 -42.45 -16.31
N SER A 531 1.78 -41.65 -15.26
CA SER A 531 1.73 -42.05 -13.85
C SER A 531 0.41 -41.68 -13.17
N LEU A 532 -0.66 -41.45 -13.94
CA LEU A 532 -1.98 -41.11 -13.42
C LEU A 532 -2.50 -42.20 -12.47
N GLU A 533 -2.74 -41.84 -11.21
CA GLU A 533 -3.44 -42.68 -10.23
C GLU A 533 -4.90 -42.25 -10.19
N ILE A 534 -5.74 -42.98 -10.90
CA ILE A 534 -7.15 -42.60 -11.12
C ILE A 534 -7.97 -42.56 -9.82
N GLU A 535 -7.55 -43.30 -8.79
CA GLU A 535 -8.16 -43.32 -7.47
C GLU A 535 -7.98 -42.02 -6.69
N ASN A 536 -6.98 -41.20 -7.05
CA ASN A 536 -6.68 -39.94 -6.39
C ASN A 536 -7.44 -38.78 -7.07
N ILE A 537 -8.30 -38.11 -6.30
CA ILE A 537 -9.13 -37.00 -6.82
C ILE A 537 -8.29 -35.83 -7.33
N ASN A 538 -7.13 -35.54 -6.74
CA ASN A 538 -6.25 -34.46 -7.22
C ASN A 538 -5.63 -34.83 -8.58
N TRP A 539 -5.34 -36.11 -8.82
CA TRP A 539 -4.91 -36.59 -10.13
C TRP A 539 -6.02 -36.44 -11.18
N GLN A 540 -7.26 -36.75 -10.81
CA GLN A 540 -8.42 -36.51 -11.66
C GLN A 540 -8.55 -35.02 -12.01
N GLU A 541 -8.41 -34.12 -11.03
CA GLU A 541 -8.48 -32.68 -11.27
C GLU A 541 -7.29 -32.15 -12.11
N ILE A 542 -6.09 -32.72 -11.96
CA ILE A 542 -4.93 -32.40 -12.82
C ILE A 542 -5.21 -32.87 -14.26
N TRP A 543 -5.78 -34.05 -14.42
CA TRP A 543 -6.18 -34.58 -15.72
C TRP A 543 -7.22 -33.66 -16.38
N LEU A 544 -8.27 -33.27 -15.65
CA LEU A 544 -9.26 -32.28 -16.10
C LEU A 544 -8.61 -30.95 -16.49
N ALA A 545 -7.73 -30.43 -15.65
CA ALA A 545 -7.03 -29.18 -15.90
C ALA A 545 -6.18 -29.27 -17.18
N SER A 546 -5.54 -30.41 -17.45
CA SER A 546 -4.77 -30.61 -18.68
C SER A 546 -5.65 -30.54 -19.93
N ILE A 547 -6.85 -31.15 -19.89
CA ILE A 547 -7.85 -31.11 -20.97
C ILE A 547 -8.31 -29.68 -21.22
N ASN A 548 -8.63 -28.95 -20.14
CA ASN A 548 -9.05 -27.54 -20.25
C ASN A 548 -7.94 -26.62 -20.78
N ASN A 549 -6.68 -27.05 -20.73
CA ASN A 549 -5.55 -26.34 -21.34
C ASN A 549 -5.23 -26.78 -22.78
N GLY A 550 -5.96 -27.74 -23.34
CA GLY A 550 -5.89 -28.12 -24.76
C GLY A 550 -5.48 -29.56 -25.06
N ASN A 551 -5.26 -30.42 -24.05
CA ASN A 551 -5.07 -31.85 -24.30
C ASN A 551 -6.36 -32.52 -24.78
N ASP A 552 -6.23 -33.48 -25.69
CA ASP A 552 -7.28 -34.46 -25.92
C ASP A 552 -7.43 -35.33 -24.67
N ILE A 553 -8.63 -35.87 -24.45
CA ILE A 553 -8.99 -36.51 -23.18
C ILE A 553 -8.05 -37.65 -22.74
N TYR A 554 -7.41 -38.38 -23.66
CA TYR A 554 -6.52 -39.49 -23.32
C TYR A 554 -5.06 -39.25 -23.73
N ASP A 555 -4.70 -38.00 -24.03
CA ASP A 555 -3.32 -37.64 -24.31
C ASP A 555 -2.40 -38.03 -23.15
N GLY A 556 -1.39 -38.85 -23.43
CA GLY A 556 -0.43 -39.32 -22.42
C GLY A 556 -0.90 -40.49 -21.55
N ILE A 557 -2.13 -40.97 -21.71
CA ILE A 557 -2.69 -42.12 -21.00
C ILE A 557 -2.49 -43.38 -21.85
N LYS A 558 -1.80 -44.40 -21.29
CA LYS A 558 -1.42 -45.62 -22.03
C LYS A 558 -2.61 -46.53 -22.36
N GLU A 559 -3.57 -46.67 -21.46
CA GLU A 559 -4.72 -47.57 -21.60
C GLU A 559 -6.04 -46.82 -21.35
N PRO A 560 -6.52 -46.04 -22.35
CA PRO A 560 -7.70 -45.19 -22.24
C PRO A 560 -8.95 -45.92 -21.71
N LEU A 561 -9.33 -47.01 -22.37
CA LEU A 561 -10.55 -47.76 -22.03
C LEU A 561 -10.49 -48.35 -20.62
N GLN A 562 -9.36 -48.95 -20.25
CA GLN A 562 -9.18 -49.53 -18.91
C GLN A 562 -9.19 -48.44 -17.84
N THR A 563 -8.58 -47.28 -18.10
CA THR A 563 -8.58 -46.13 -17.17
C THR A 563 -10.00 -45.62 -16.96
N THR A 564 -10.78 -45.51 -18.03
CA THR A 564 -12.19 -45.10 -17.98
C THR A 564 -13.05 -46.11 -17.24
N TYR A 565 -12.87 -47.41 -17.47
CA TYR A 565 -13.58 -48.46 -16.72
C TYR A 565 -13.21 -48.47 -15.24
N LYS A 566 -11.94 -48.20 -14.88
CA LYS A 566 -11.54 -48.01 -13.47
C LYS A 566 -12.26 -46.81 -12.87
N LEU A 567 -12.32 -45.67 -13.57
CA LEU A 567 -13.07 -44.49 -13.12
C LEU A 567 -14.55 -44.81 -12.86
N PHE A 568 -15.19 -45.57 -13.75
CA PHE A 568 -16.58 -46.00 -13.60
C PHE A 568 -16.79 -46.95 -12.42
N ASN A 569 -15.89 -47.90 -12.21
CA ASN A 569 -15.93 -48.78 -11.05
C ASN A 569 -15.78 -47.99 -9.74
N LEU A 570 -14.93 -46.96 -9.71
CA LEU A 570 -14.81 -46.07 -8.55
C LEU A 570 -16.11 -45.30 -8.30
N LEU A 571 -16.75 -44.78 -9.35
CA LEU A 571 -18.05 -44.12 -9.27
C LEU A 571 -19.13 -45.06 -8.71
N ILE A 572 -19.19 -46.31 -9.19
CA ILE A 572 -20.11 -47.35 -8.70
C ILE A 572 -19.89 -47.66 -7.22
N SER A 573 -18.62 -47.73 -6.80
CA SER A 573 -18.25 -47.95 -5.39
C SER A 573 -18.59 -46.78 -4.45
N GLY A 574 -19.15 -45.69 -4.96
CA GLY A 574 -19.56 -44.52 -4.18
C GLY A 574 -18.41 -43.56 -3.84
N LYS A 575 -17.25 -43.71 -4.47
CA LYS A 575 -16.15 -42.74 -4.31
C LYS A 575 -16.45 -41.44 -5.04
N SER A 576 -15.96 -40.33 -4.50
CA SER A 576 -16.05 -39.02 -5.16
C SER A 576 -15.20 -39.01 -6.43
N ILE A 577 -15.80 -38.61 -7.54
CA ILE A 577 -15.17 -38.50 -8.86
C ILE A 577 -15.36 -37.07 -9.38
N SER A 578 -14.39 -36.58 -10.14
CA SER A 578 -14.48 -35.30 -10.84
C SER A 578 -15.64 -35.30 -11.85
N GLU A 579 -16.69 -34.54 -11.56
CA GLU A 579 -17.84 -34.38 -12.46
C GLU A 579 -17.41 -33.76 -13.80
N GLY A 580 -16.44 -32.83 -13.78
CA GLY A 580 -15.91 -32.21 -14.99
C GLY A 580 -15.27 -33.23 -15.94
N LEU A 581 -14.57 -34.23 -15.41
CA LEU A 581 -14.05 -35.33 -16.23
C LEU A 581 -15.17 -36.18 -16.82
N LEU A 582 -16.19 -36.53 -16.03
CA LEU A 582 -17.33 -37.30 -16.52
C LEU A 582 -18.05 -36.57 -17.67
N ILE A 583 -18.19 -35.24 -17.58
CA ILE A 583 -18.73 -34.42 -18.68
C ILE A 583 -17.86 -34.54 -19.93
N LYS A 584 -16.53 -34.45 -19.78
CA LYS A 584 -15.58 -34.56 -20.90
C LYS A 584 -15.57 -35.95 -21.53
N ILE A 585 -15.63 -37.02 -20.73
CA ILE A 585 -15.77 -38.40 -21.21
C ILE A 585 -17.08 -38.54 -21.99
N GLY A 586 -18.17 -37.96 -21.46
CA GLY A 586 -19.49 -37.91 -22.09
C GLY A 586 -19.51 -37.31 -23.49
N GLU A 587 -18.52 -36.50 -23.85
CA GLU A 587 -18.38 -35.88 -25.18
C GLU A 587 -17.65 -36.79 -26.19
N THR A 588 -17.14 -37.94 -25.74
CA THR A 588 -16.34 -38.86 -26.55
C THR A 588 -17.04 -40.20 -26.75
N ASP A 589 -16.46 -41.06 -27.59
CA ASP A 589 -17.00 -42.41 -27.83
C ASP A 589 -16.83 -43.35 -26.62
N TYR A 590 -16.01 -42.97 -25.64
CA TYR A 590 -15.86 -43.71 -24.38
C TYR A 590 -17.05 -43.54 -23.42
N ALA A 591 -18.02 -42.68 -23.77
CA ALA A 591 -19.31 -42.62 -23.09
C ALA A 591 -20.23 -43.79 -23.46
N ASN A 592 -19.92 -44.51 -24.56
CA ASN A 592 -20.56 -45.78 -24.85
C ASN A 592 -20.09 -46.84 -23.84
N VAL A 593 -20.99 -47.24 -22.94
CA VAL A 593 -20.73 -48.23 -21.90
C VAL A 593 -21.35 -49.58 -22.22
N LEU A 594 -21.72 -49.86 -23.48
CA LEU A 594 -22.39 -51.10 -23.87
C LEU A 594 -21.60 -52.35 -23.43
N ASP A 595 -20.28 -52.34 -23.64
CA ASP A 595 -19.36 -53.43 -23.30
C ASP A 595 -18.79 -53.34 -21.87
N PHE A 596 -19.26 -52.38 -21.06
CA PHE A 596 -18.80 -52.25 -19.67
C PHE A 596 -19.53 -53.28 -18.78
N PRO A 597 -18.81 -54.17 -18.05
CA PRO A 597 -19.45 -55.28 -17.33
C PRO A 597 -20.50 -54.86 -16.28
N ASN A 598 -20.27 -53.75 -15.59
CA ASN A 598 -21.16 -53.24 -14.52
C ASN A 598 -22.05 -52.08 -15.00
N ARG A 599 -22.41 -52.07 -16.29
CA ARG A 599 -23.18 -51.01 -16.94
C ARG A 599 -24.50 -50.69 -16.23
N SER A 600 -25.27 -51.69 -15.82
CA SER A 600 -26.57 -51.47 -15.17
C SER A 600 -26.45 -50.64 -13.88
N GLU A 601 -25.35 -50.77 -13.14
CA GLU A 601 -25.11 -50.05 -11.89
C GLU A 601 -24.66 -48.60 -12.09
N ILE A 602 -24.10 -48.26 -13.25
CA ILE A 602 -23.53 -46.93 -13.49
C ILE A 602 -24.61 -45.85 -13.63
N TRP A 603 -25.80 -46.22 -14.12
CA TRP A 603 -26.85 -45.27 -14.49
C TRP A 603 -27.37 -44.46 -13.30
N ASP A 604 -27.43 -45.06 -12.12
CA ASP A 604 -27.91 -44.40 -10.90
C ASP A 604 -26.83 -43.57 -10.20
N ARG A 605 -25.59 -43.71 -10.64
CA ARG A 605 -24.43 -43.00 -10.07
C ARG A 605 -23.99 -41.82 -10.92
N LEU A 606 -24.32 -41.82 -12.21
CA LEU A 606 -24.00 -40.70 -13.10
C LEU A 606 -24.82 -39.45 -12.75
N PRO A 607 -24.19 -38.26 -12.68
CA PRO A 607 -24.91 -36.99 -12.58
C PRO A 607 -25.89 -36.83 -13.75
N SER A 608 -27.07 -36.25 -13.51
CA SER A 608 -28.17 -36.18 -14.48
C SER A 608 -27.75 -35.63 -15.85
N LYS A 609 -26.95 -34.55 -15.87
CA LYS A 609 -26.45 -33.92 -17.10
C LYS A 609 -25.49 -34.81 -17.89
N VAL A 610 -24.74 -35.69 -17.22
CA VAL A 610 -23.81 -36.61 -17.84
C VAL A 610 -24.53 -37.87 -18.30
N LYS A 611 -25.48 -38.36 -17.49
CA LYS A 611 -26.28 -39.57 -17.76
C LYS A 611 -26.90 -39.54 -19.15
N THR A 612 -27.49 -38.43 -19.57
CA THR A 612 -28.10 -38.30 -20.91
C THR A 612 -27.08 -38.51 -22.04
N LYS A 613 -25.87 -37.94 -21.96
CA LYS A 613 -24.84 -38.13 -23.01
C LYS A 613 -24.38 -39.59 -23.11
N PHE A 614 -24.23 -40.25 -21.95
CA PHE A 614 -23.87 -41.67 -21.90
C PHE A 614 -24.99 -42.55 -22.46
N LEU A 615 -26.25 -42.28 -22.09
CA LEU A 615 -27.42 -42.96 -22.63
C LEU A 615 -27.54 -42.74 -24.14
N GLU A 616 -27.28 -41.54 -24.65
CA GLU A 616 -27.29 -41.23 -26.08
C GLU A 616 -26.25 -42.06 -26.84
N LYS A 617 -24.99 -42.04 -26.41
CA LYS A 617 -23.90 -42.81 -27.06
C LYS A 617 -24.12 -44.31 -26.96
N THR A 618 -24.52 -44.80 -25.80
CA THR A 618 -24.77 -46.24 -25.56
C THR A 618 -26.00 -46.74 -26.33
N SER A 619 -27.07 -45.95 -26.36
CA SER A 619 -28.27 -46.29 -27.13
C SER A 619 -28.01 -46.28 -28.64
N ALA A 620 -27.26 -45.30 -29.16
CA ALA A 620 -26.88 -45.27 -30.56
C ALA A 620 -26.10 -46.53 -30.96
N SER A 621 -25.10 -46.93 -30.17
CA SER A 621 -24.32 -48.15 -30.42
C SER A 621 -25.17 -49.43 -30.30
N LEU A 622 -26.07 -49.51 -29.31
CA LEU A 622 -26.97 -50.67 -29.18
C LEU A 622 -27.94 -50.77 -30.37
N LEU A 623 -28.54 -49.65 -30.78
CA LEU A 623 -29.45 -49.60 -31.93
C LEU A 623 -28.72 -49.94 -33.24
N GLU A 624 -27.48 -49.47 -33.41
CA GLU A 624 -26.64 -49.83 -34.55
C GLU A 624 -26.34 -51.34 -34.56
N SER A 625 -25.97 -51.94 -33.43
CA SER A 625 -25.74 -53.38 -33.31
C SER A 625 -26.99 -54.18 -33.66
N LEU A 626 -28.14 -53.82 -33.09
CA LEU A 626 -29.43 -54.47 -33.38
C LEU A 626 -29.86 -54.31 -34.84
N SER A 627 -29.52 -53.20 -35.49
CA SER A 627 -29.83 -52.96 -36.89
C SER A 627 -29.03 -53.85 -37.86
N ARG A 628 -27.86 -54.33 -37.42
CA ARG A 628 -26.98 -55.23 -38.17
C ARG A 628 -27.28 -56.70 -37.86
N ASP A 629 -27.61 -56.99 -36.60
CA ASP A 629 -27.90 -58.32 -36.09
C ASP A 629 -29.12 -58.28 -35.16
N SER A 630 -30.26 -58.77 -35.64
CA SER A 630 -31.50 -58.82 -34.86
C SER A 630 -31.43 -59.79 -33.67
N THR A 631 -30.40 -60.64 -33.60
CA THR A 631 -30.16 -61.58 -32.50
C THR A 631 -29.21 -61.03 -31.44
N TYR A 632 -28.72 -59.79 -31.62
CA TYR A 632 -27.85 -59.14 -30.66
C TYR A 632 -28.53 -59.06 -29.28
N GLN A 633 -27.81 -59.47 -28.25
CA GLN A 633 -28.34 -59.55 -26.89
C GLN A 633 -28.67 -58.15 -26.36
N VAL A 634 -29.93 -57.94 -25.99
CA VAL A 634 -30.39 -56.67 -25.44
C VAL A 634 -30.10 -56.63 -23.94
N PRO A 635 -29.39 -55.60 -23.46
CA PRO A 635 -29.27 -55.31 -22.03
C PRO A 635 -30.60 -55.30 -21.29
N THR A 636 -30.62 -55.80 -20.04
CA THR A 636 -31.80 -55.72 -19.16
C THR A 636 -31.90 -54.38 -18.41
N ASP A 637 -31.06 -53.42 -18.74
CA ASP A 637 -31.00 -52.10 -18.15
C ASP A 637 -32.27 -51.30 -18.41
N LYS A 638 -33.00 -50.96 -17.34
CA LYS A 638 -34.25 -50.22 -17.46
C LYS A 638 -34.03 -48.80 -18.00
N GLU A 639 -33.03 -48.10 -17.50
CA GLU A 639 -32.71 -46.71 -17.86
C GLU A 639 -32.37 -46.57 -19.34
N LEU A 640 -31.60 -47.52 -19.89
CA LEU A 640 -31.25 -47.55 -21.31
C LEU A 640 -32.46 -47.85 -22.18
N SER A 641 -33.28 -48.83 -21.78
CA SER A 641 -34.52 -49.18 -22.48
C SER A 641 -35.51 -48.01 -22.48
N ASP A 642 -35.73 -47.38 -21.34
CA ASP A 642 -36.64 -46.23 -21.19
C ASP A 642 -36.16 -45.07 -22.08
N TYR A 643 -34.87 -44.76 -22.07
CA TYR A 643 -34.28 -43.72 -22.93
C TYR A 643 -34.42 -44.03 -24.43
N ILE A 644 -34.22 -45.28 -24.83
CA ILE A 644 -34.42 -45.69 -26.23
C ILE A 644 -35.87 -45.44 -26.64
N VAL A 645 -36.84 -45.83 -25.82
CA VAL A 645 -38.27 -45.70 -26.14
C VAL A 645 -38.72 -44.24 -26.18
N SER A 646 -38.20 -43.38 -25.28
CA SER A 646 -38.59 -41.97 -25.22
C SER A 646 -37.87 -41.09 -26.26
N ASP A 647 -36.54 -41.21 -26.35
CA ASP A 647 -35.69 -40.24 -27.05
C ASP A 647 -34.84 -40.90 -28.15
N GLY A 648 -34.09 -41.95 -27.81
CA GLY A 648 -33.08 -42.55 -28.69
C GLY A 648 -33.63 -43.07 -30.01
N ILE A 649 -34.84 -43.66 -29.98
CA ILE A 649 -35.49 -44.21 -31.17
C ILE A 649 -35.81 -43.14 -32.21
N SER A 650 -36.20 -41.93 -31.79
CA SER A 650 -36.63 -40.87 -32.70
C SER A 650 -35.49 -40.46 -33.64
N LEU A 651 -34.29 -40.31 -33.09
CA LEU A 651 -33.09 -39.96 -33.85
C LEU A 651 -32.69 -41.11 -34.79
N PHE A 652 -32.75 -42.35 -34.30
CA PHE A 652 -32.45 -43.52 -35.10
C PHE A 652 -33.38 -43.67 -36.30
N LEU A 653 -34.70 -43.49 -36.10
CA LEU A 653 -35.71 -43.53 -37.15
C LEU A 653 -35.50 -42.42 -38.17
N TYR A 654 -35.14 -41.21 -37.73
CA TYR A 654 -34.87 -40.09 -38.62
C TYR A 654 -33.70 -40.38 -39.57
N TYR A 655 -32.58 -40.88 -39.07
CA TYR A 655 -31.42 -41.24 -39.90
C TYR A 655 -31.67 -42.49 -40.76
N ASN A 656 -32.58 -43.38 -40.34
CA ASN A 656 -32.97 -44.58 -41.09
C ASN A 656 -34.33 -44.44 -41.80
N ARG A 657 -34.78 -43.21 -42.11
CA ARG A 657 -36.09 -42.92 -42.74
C ARG A 657 -36.33 -43.60 -44.10
N ASN A 658 -35.26 -44.07 -44.74
CA ASN A 658 -35.29 -44.75 -46.04
C ASN A 658 -34.78 -46.20 -45.98
N ASN A 659 -34.49 -46.72 -44.78
CA ASN A 659 -33.92 -48.05 -44.56
C ASN A 659 -34.75 -48.83 -43.54
N ILE A 660 -35.84 -49.43 -44.01
CA ILE A 660 -36.75 -50.17 -43.13
C ILE A 660 -36.13 -51.45 -42.58
N LYS A 661 -35.22 -52.07 -43.33
CA LYS A 661 -34.48 -53.27 -42.91
C LYS A 661 -33.73 -53.07 -41.60
N SER A 662 -33.09 -51.91 -41.43
CA SER A 662 -32.40 -51.56 -40.18
C SER A 662 -33.35 -51.20 -39.03
N VAL A 663 -34.59 -50.83 -39.33
CA VAL A 663 -35.59 -50.38 -38.33
C VAL A 663 -36.42 -51.55 -37.80
N LEU A 664 -36.78 -52.53 -38.63
CA LEU A 664 -37.63 -53.66 -38.25
C LEU A 664 -37.10 -54.47 -37.06
N PRO A 665 -35.80 -54.82 -36.96
CA PRO A 665 -35.25 -55.51 -35.78
C PRO A 665 -35.54 -54.75 -34.49
N ILE A 666 -35.33 -53.43 -34.48
CA ILE A 666 -35.50 -52.59 -33.30
C ILE A 666 -36.97 -52.48 -32.90
N LEU A 667 -37.86 -52.30 -33.88
CA LEU A 667 -39.30 -52.28 -33.60
C LEU A 667 -39.80 -53.66 -33.16
N ASN A 668 -39.23 -54.77 -33.61
CA ASN A 668 -39.59 -56.10 -33.09
C ASN A 668 -39.11 -56.29 -31.65
N THR A 669 -37.92 -55.80 -31.33
CA THR A 669 -37.32 -55.90 -29.99
C THR A 669 -38.01 -55.01 -28.95
N TYR A 670 -38.26 -53.74 -29.26
CA TYR A 670 -38.83 -52.77 -28.32
C TYR A 670 -40.33 -52.58 -28.53
N THR A 671 -41.11 -53.53 -28.00
CA THR A 671 -42.59 -53.54 -28.10
C THR A 671 -43.26 -52.31 -27.47
N GLN A 672 -42.57 -51.65 -26.52
CA GLN A 672 -43.04 -50.45 -25.83
C GLN A 672 -43.01 -49.16 -26.68
N ILE A 673 -42.36 -49.18 -27.86
CA ILE A 673 -42.31 -48.01 -28.76
C ILE A 673 -43.74 -47.58 -29.12
N PRO A 674 -44.12 -46.30 -28.92
CA PRO A 674 -45.47 -45.82 -29.19
C PRO A 674 -45.89 -46.05 -30.65
N GLN A 675 -47.14 -46.49 -30.83
CA GLN A 675 -47.73 -46.70 -32.16
C GLN A 675 -47.63 -45.45 -33.05
N GLN A 676 -47.73 -44.26 -32.44
CA GLN A 676 -47.64 -42.99 -33.17
C GLN A 676 -46.28 -42.81 -33.85
N MET A 677 -45.16 -43.19 -33.21
CA MET A 677 -43.83 -43.13 -33.83
C MET A 677 -43.70 -44.09 -35.02
N ILE A 678 -44.26 -45.30 -34.91
CA ILE A 678 -44.27 -46.27 -36.01
C ILE A 678 -45.10 -45.74 -37.18
N LYS A 679 -46.29 -45.19 -36.88
CA LYS A 679 -47.16 -44.57 -37.88
C LYS A 679 -46.44 -43.46 -38.62
N ASP A 680 -45.78 -42.55 -37.88
CA ASP A 680 -45.08 -41.40 -38.46
C ASP A 680 -43.87 -41.83 -39.29
N TYR A 681 -43.13 -42.85 -38.85
CA TYR A 681 -42.05 -43.44 -39.64
C TYR A 681 -42.57 -43.99 -40.97
N VAL A 682 -43.59 -44.86 -40.94
CA VAL A 682 -44.16 -45.47 -42.16
C VAL A 682 -44.78 -44.39 -43.07
N TYR A 683 -45.46 -43.40 -42.50
CA TYR A 683 -46.03 -42.27 -43.23
C TYR A 683 -44.96 -41.41 -43.92
N ASN A 684 -43.77 -41.28 -43.35
CA ASN A 684 -42.66 -40.53 -43.95
C ASN A 684 -41.68 -41.39 -44.75
N TYR A 685 -41.82 -42.71 -44.72
CA TYR A 685 -40.94 -43.64 -45.42
C TYR A 685 -40.94 -43.40 -46.94
N SER A 686 -39.77 -43.18 -47.53
CA SER A 686 -39.62 -42.99 -48.99
C SER A 686 -38.58 -43.93 -49.61
N GLY A 687 -38.10 -44.91 -48.85
CA GLY A 687 -37.17 -45.93 -49.32
C GLY A 687 -37.80 -47.05 -50.15
N LYS A 688 -36.96 -47.97 -50.63
CA LYS A 688 -37.41 -49.24 -51.24
C LYS A 688 -37.60 -50.28 -50.14
N ILE A 689 -38.64 -51.10 -50.24
CA ILE A 689 -38.90 -52.21 -49.31
C ILE A 689 -38.95 -53.51 -50.13
N ASP A 690 -38.26 -54.55 -49.68
CA ASP A 690 -38.35 -55.86 -50.31
C ASP A 690 -39.58 -56.65 -49.81
N VAL A 691 -39.79 -57.85 -50.34
CA VAL A 691 -40.94 -58.67 -49.96
C VAL A 691 -40.85 -59.14 -48.52
N VAL A 692 -39.65 -59.51 -48.05
CA VAL A 692 -39.43 -60.08 -46.72
C VAL A 692 -39.67 -59.02 -45.65
N ASP A 693 -39.06 -57.85 -45.80
CA ASP A 693 -39.23 -56.71 -44.90
C ASP A 693 -40.68 -56.21 -44.89
N SER A 694 -41.35 -56.26 -46.05
CA SER A 694 -42.77 -55.89 -46.15
C SER A 694 -43.67 -56.85 -45.37
N VAL A 695 -43.47 -58.16 -45.51
CA VAL A 695 -44.19 -59.16 -44.71
C VAL A 695 -43.91 -58.96 -43.21
N GLN A 696 -42.65 -58.71 -42.83
CA GLN A 696 -42.30 -58.46 -41.42
C GLN A 696 -42.95 -57.19 -40.87
N LEU A 697 -43.02 -56.11 -41.65
CA LEU A 697 -43.74 -54.89 -41.27
C LEU A 697 -45.23 -55.20 -41.03
N GLY A 698 -45.86 -55.96 -41.92
CA GLY A 698 -47.25 -56.39 -41.77
C GLY A 698 -47.48 -57.21 -40.49
N LYS A 699 -46.62 -58.20 -40.23
CA LYS A 699 -46.61 -59.01 -39.01
C LYS A 699 -46.40 -58.19 -37.74
N LEU A 700 -45.55 -57.18 -37.80
CA LEU A 700 -45.34 -56.23 -36.70
C LEU A 700 -46.60 -55.40 -36.42
N VAL A 701 -47.27 -54.92 -37.46
CA VAL A 701 -48.49 -54.11 -37.31
C VAL A 701 -49.66 -54.93 -36.76
N ILE A 702 -49.83 -56.18 -37.21
CA ILE A 702 -50.88 -57.07 -36.71
C ILE A 702 -50.62 -57.50 -35.26
N SER A 703 -49.39 -57.87 -34.91
CA SER A 703 -49.04 -58.27 -33.53
C SER A 703 -49.22 -57.12 -32.52
N ARG A 704 -49.06 -55.86 -32.97
CA ARG A 704 -49.31 -54.66 -32.17
C ARG A 704 -50.74 -54.11 -32.29
N ASN A 705 -51.67 -54.84 -32.92
CA ASN A 705 -53.07 -54.45 -33.13
C ASN A 705 -53.24 -52.99 -33.65
N SER A 706 -52.36 -52.57 -34.56
CA SER A 706 -52.14 -51.16 -34.87
C SER A 706 -52.91 -50.66 -36.11
N SER A 707 -54.24 -50.53 -36.01
CA SER A 707 -55.12 -50.14 -37.14
C SER A 707 -54.71 -48.85 -37.87
N LYS A 708 -54.30 -47.82 -37.13
CA LYS A 708 -53.82 -46.55 -37.71
C LYS A 708 -52.58 -46.72 -38.59
N VAL A 709 -51.69 -47.68 -38.27
CA VAL A 709 -50.50 -47.96 -39.07
C VAL A 709 -50.90 -48.75 -40.32
N ALA A 710 -51.82 -49.71 -40.19
CA ALA A 710 -52.38 -50.45 -41.33
C ALA A 710 -53.03 -49.50 -42.36
N GLN A 711 -53.78 -48.49 -41.91
CA GLN A 711 -54.35 -47.44 -42.79
C GLN A 711 -53.27 -46.62 -43.51
N VAL A 712 -52.18 -46.27 -42.82
CA VAL A 712 -51.05 -45.59 -43.46
C VAL A 712 -50.39 -46.48 -44.51
N ILE A 713 -50.19 -47.77 -44.23
CA ILE A 713 -49.68 -48.72 -45.24
C ILE A 713 -50.63 -48.75 -46.44
N GLN A 714 -51.95 -48.81 -46.22
CA GLN A 714 -52.97 -48.89 -47.27
C GLN A 714 -52.92 -47.68 -48.21
N SER A 715 -52.86 -46.47 -47.66
CA SER A 715 -52.68 -45.26 -48.47
C SER A 715 -51.34 -45.23 -49.23
N LYS A 716 -50.28 -45.84 -48.69
CA LYS A 716 -48.94 -45.85 -49.30
C LYS A 716 -48.69 -46.90 -50.36
N VAL A 717 -49.50 -47.96 -50.46
CA VAL A 717 -49.29 -49.03 -51.46
C VAL A 717 -49.27 -48.50 -52.89
N LYS A 718 -50.01 -47.44 -53.20
CA LYS A 718 -49.99 -46.80 -54.53
C LYS A 718 -48.62 -46.24 -54.91
N HIS A 719 -47.84 -45.81 -53.92
CA HIS A 719 -46.51 -45.21 -54.12
C HIS A 719 -45.38 -46.21 -53.90
N ILE A 720 -45.58 -47.21 -53.04
CA ILE A 720 -44.60 -48.25 -52.72
C ILE A 720 -45.29 -49.62 -52.91
N PRO A 721 -45.25 -50.19 -54.13
CA PRO A 721 -46.04 -51.37 -54.48
C PRO A 721 -45.79 -52.59 -53.60
N ASN A 722 -44.56 -52.78 -53.11
CA ASN A 722 -44.22 -53.92 -52.25
C ASN A 722 -44.90 -53.86 -50.87
N LEU A 723 -45.42 -52.71 -50.42
CA LEU A 723 -46.22 -52.64 -49.18
C LEU A 723 -47.52 -53.45 -49.26
N LYS A 724 -47.93 -53.89 -50.45
CA LYS A 724 -49.06 -54.83 -50.61
C LYS A 724 -48.87 -56.12 -49.79
N TYR A 725 -47.62 -56.60 -49.66
CA TYR A 725 -47.32 -57.79 -48.87
C TYR A 725 -47.49 -57.53 -47.36
N ALA A 726 -47.14 -56.34 -46.87
CA ALA A 726 -47.46 -55.92 -45.51
C ALA A 726 -48.98 -55.86 -45.25
N LEU A 727 -49.75 -55.33 -46.21
CA LEU A 727 -51.21 -55.27 -46.10
C LEU A 727 -51.86 -56.64 -46.02
N ILE A 728 -51.39 -57.62 -46.79
CA ILE A 728 -51.94 -58.99 -46.74
C ILE A 728 -51.85 -59.54 -45.30
N GLU A 729 -50.79 -59.22 -44.56
CA GLU A 729 -50.63 -59.67 -43.17
C GLU A 729 -51.49 -58.87 -42.17
N CYS A 730 -51.79 -57.59 -42.41
CA CYS A 730 -52.46 -56.72 -41.44
C CYS A 730 -53.85 -56.19 -41.86
N HIS A 731 -54.40 -56.64 -42.99
CA HIS A 731 -55.69 -56.18 -43.54
C HIS A 731 -56.88 -56.39 -42.59
N SER A 732 -56.80 -57.37 -41.68
CA SER A 732 -57.85 -57.63 -40.69
C SER A 732 -58.06 -56.44 -39.73
N LEU A 733 -57.07 -55.55 -39.59
CA LEU A 733 -57.14 -54.34 -38.76
C LEU A 733 -57.84 -53.15 -39.45
N LEU A 734 -58.16 -53.27 -40.74
CA LEU A 734 -58.80 -52.22 -41.52
C LEU A 734 -60.33 -52.30 -41.39
N GLY A 735 -61.00 -51.15 -41.47
CA GLY A 735 -62.47 -51.12 -41.57
C GLY A 735 -62.97 -51.70 -42.89
N ILE A 736 -64.26 -51.99 -42.99
CA ILE A 736 -64.84 -52.64 -44.19
C ILE A 736 -64.56 -51.88 -45.48
N PHE A 737 -64.62 -50.55 -45.47
CA PHE A 737 -64.45 -49.73 -46.68
C PHE A 737 -62.99 -49.72 -47.14
N ASP A 738 -62.06 -49.75 -46.19
CA ASP A 738 -60.64 -49.88 -46.47
C ASP A 738 -60.34 -51.27 -47.04
N LYS A 739 -60.88 -52.35 -46.45
CA LYS A 739 -60.80 -53.71 -47.01
C LYS A 739 -61.43 -53.79 -48.40
N ALA A 740 -62.58 -53.15 -48.63
CA ALA A 740 -63.27 -53.12 -49.91
C ALA A 740 -62.38 -52.55 -51.02
N SER A 741 -61.68 -51.44 -50.73
CA SER A 741 -60.73 -50.85 -51.67
C SER A 741 -59.60 -51.81 -52.06
N LEU A 742 -59.17 -52.67 -51.13
CA LEU A 742 -58.14 -53.68 -51.36
C LEU A 742 -58.66 -54.88 -52.16
N VAL A 743 -59.91 -55.28 -51.91
CA VAL A 743 -60.63 -56.31 -52.67
C VAL A 743 -60.84 -55.88 -54.13
N PHE A 744 -61.27 -54.64 -54.36
CA PHE A 744 -61.46 -54.12 -55.73
C PHE A 744 -60.15 -53.89 -56.49
N SER A 745 -59.04 -53.63 -55.77
CA SER A 745 -57.71 -53.53 -56.37
C SER A 745 -57.01 -54.88 -56.55
N GLY A 746 -57.63 -55.99 -56.14
CA GLY A 746 -57.08 -57.34 -56.26
C GLY A 746 -55.88 -57.62 -55.35
N ILE A 747 -55.70 -56.83 -54.27
CA ILE A 747 -54.60 -57.01 -53.30
C ILE A 747 -54.94 -58.11 -52.30
N ILE A 748 -56.21 -58.22 -51.90
CA ILE A 748 -56.73 -59.27 -51.02
C ILE A 748 -57.95 -59.94 -51.67
N ASN A 749 -58.24 -61.19 -51.28
CA ASN A 749 -59.34 -61.97 -51.85
C ASN A 749 -60.71 -61.46 -51.39
N ASP A 750 -61.74 -61.66 -52.21
CA ASP A 750 -63.13 -61.29 -51.89
C ASP A 750 -63.61 -61.94 -50.57
N SER A 751 -63.10 -63.11 -50.20
CA SER A 751 -63.40 -63.83 -48.95
C SER A 751 -62.84 -63.18 -47.66
N SER A 752 -62.12 -62.07 -47.77
CA SER A 752 -61.56 -61.33 -46.62
C SER A 752 -62.57 -60.40 -45.92
N ILE A 753 -63.75 -60.23 -46.52
CA ILE A 753 -64.90 -59.52 -45.93
C ILE A 753 -65.99 -60.55 -45.72
N SER A 754 -66.48 -60.68 -44.49
CA SER A 754 -67.59 -61.60 -44.19
C SER A 754 -68.94 -60.96 -44.48
N GLU A 755 -69.97 -61.78 -44.72
CA GLU A 755 -71.34 -61.30 -44.85
C GLU A 755 -71.80 -60.56 -43.58
N ASP A 756 -71.35 -61.02 -42.40
CA ASP A 756 -71.61 -60.37 -41.11
C ASP A 756 -71.07 -58.94 -41.05
N GLU A 757 -69.81 -58.73 -41.43
CA GLU A 757 -69.18 -57.40 -41.47
C GLU A 757 -69.93 -56.47 -42.43
N TRP A 758 -70.40 -57.00 -43.57
CA TRP A 758 -71.19 -56.26 -44.54
C TRP A 758 -72.53 -55.81 -43.94
N TRP A 759 -73.26 -56.73 -43.31
CA TRP A 759 -74.56 -56.43 -42.69
C TRP A 759 -74.45 -55.44 -41.55
N GLN A 760 -73.41 -55.55 -40.74
CA GLN A 760 -73.13 -54.60 -39.66
C GLN A 760 -72.91 -53.19 -40.24
N SER A 761 -72.04 -53.07 -41.25
CA SER A 761 -71.72 -51.80 -41.88
C SER A 761 -72.90 -51.19 -42.63
N PHE A 762 -73.72 -52.03 -43.26
CA PHE A 762 -74.95 -51.61 -43.92
C PHE A 762 -75.97 -51.09 -42.91
N SER A 763 -76.11 -51.75 -41.77
CA SER A 763 -76.97 -51.32 -40.67
C SER A 763 -76.54 -49.96 -40.13
N ASP A 764 -75.25 -49.78 -39.87
CA ASP A 764 -74.71 -48.50 -39.37
C ASP A 764 -74.96 -47.35 -40.35
N ILE A 765 -74.80 -47.59 -41.66
CA ILE A 765 -75.12 -46.57 -42.68
C ILE A 765 -76.60 -46.27 -42.73
N ALA A 766 -77.46 -47.31 -42.70
CA ALA A 766 -78.90 -47.12 -42.75
C ALA A 766 -79.40 -46.29 -41.55
N ILE A 767 -78.91 -46.60 -40.35
CA ILE A 767 -79.24 -45.86 -39.13
C ILE A 767 -78.76 -44.40 -39.22
N ARG A 768 -77.55 -44.17 -39.75
CA ARG A 768 -76.95 -42.82 -39.84
C ARG A 768 -77.59 -41.95 -40.92
N LEU A 769 -78.07 -42.53 -42.02
CA LEU A 769 -78.72 -41.79 -43.10
C LEU A 769 -80.21 -41.57 -42.87
N TYR A 770 -80.84 -42.41 -42.06
CA TYR A 770 -82.27 -42.39 -41.78
C TYR A 770 -82.49 -42.57 -40.27
N GLU A 771 -82.28 -41.48 -39.50
CA GLU A 771 -82.31 -41.49 -38.04
C GLU A 771 -83.70 -41.86 -37.48
N GLU A 772 -84.78 -41.50 -38.19
CA GLU A 772 -86.18 -41.79 -37.80
C GLU A 772 -86.62 -43.22 -38.17
N GLY A 773 -85.73 -44.00 -38.81
CA GLY A 773 -85.95 -45.42 -39.11
C GLY A 773 -86.37 -45.69 -40.56
N PRO A 774 -86.65 -46.96 -40.90
CA PRO A 774 -86.90 -47.40 -42.28
C PRO A 774 -88.18 -46.83 -42.93
N THR A 775 -89.07 -46.20 -42.14
CA THR A 775 -90.23 -45.46 -42.68
C THR A 775 -89.90 -44.05 -43.17
N GLU A 776 -88.74 -43.51 -42.78
CA GLU A 776 -88.29 -42.18 -43.20
C GLU A 776 -88.21 -42.10 -44.72
N ASN A 777 -88.77 -41.03 -45.29
CA ASN A 777 -88.88 -40.80 -46.73
C ASN A 777 -89.51 -41.95 -47.54
N GLU A 778 -90.28 -42.81 -46.86
CA GLU A 778 -90.80 -44.07 -47.41
C GLU A 778 -89.72 -45.02 -47.96
N ILE A 779 -88.45 -44.91 -47.52
CA ILE A 779 -87.32 -45.63 -48.13
C ILE A 779 -87.52 -47.16 -48.19
N TRP A 780 -88.10 -47.75 -47.15
CA TRP A 780 -88.42 -49.18 -47.13
C TRP A 780 -89.46 -49.55 -48.19
N LYS A 781 -90.49 -48.71 -48.37
CA LYS A 781 -91.56 -48.91 -49.37
C LYS A 781 -91.07 -48.65 -50.79
N GLN A 782 -90.19 -47.66 -50.99
CA GLN A 782 -89.52 -47.41 -52.27
C GLN A 782 -88.62 -48.58 -52.70
N SER A 783 -88.27 -49.45 -51.76
CA SER A 783 -87.46 -50.66 -51.96
C SER A 783 -88.30 -51.93 -52.16
N ASP A 784 -89.61 -51.78 -52.42
CA ASP A 784 -90.64 -52.83 -52.45
C ASP A 784 -90.91 -53.52 -51.09
N GLY A 785 -90.50 -52.90 -49.98
CA GLY A 785 -90.80 -53.38 -48.63
C GLY A 785 -92.21 -52.99 -48.18
N HIS A 786 -92.83 -53.80 -47.35
CA HIS A 786 -94.16 -53.50 -46.83
C HIS A 786 -94.09 -52.96 -45.40
N LYS A 787 -95.06 -52.14 -45.00
CA LYS A 787 -95.11 -51.60 -43.63
C LYS A 787 -95.19 -52.69 -42.56
N TYR A 788 -95.78 -53.85 -42.86
CA TYR A 788 -95.84 -55.00 -41.94
C TYR A 788 -94.48 -55.70 -41.75
N ASP A 789 -93.48 -55.36 -42.55
CA ASP A 789 -92.11 -55.85 -42.35
C ASP A 789 -91.42 -55.14 -41.18
N LEU A 790 -91.92 -53.96 -40.80
CA LEU A 790 -91.33 -53.06 -39.82
C LEU A 790 -92.03 -53.17 -38.47
N ILE A 791 -91.24 -53.10 -37.39
CA ILE A 791 -91.78 -52.99 -36.03
C ILE A 791 -92.12 -51.52 -35.79
N THR A 792 -93.34 -51.29 -35.29
CA THR A 792 -93.85 -49.95 -34.94
C THR A 792 -93.76 -49.73 -33.43
N GLY A 793 -93.58 -48.47 -33.00
CA GLY A 793 -93.48 -48.10 -31.58
C GLY A 793 -92.09 -48.25 -30.94
N VAL A 794 -91.05 -48.54 -31.73
CA VAL A 794 -89.63 -48.58 -31.29
C VAL A 794 -88.85 -47.41 -31.89
N SER A 795 -87.63 -47.17 -31.40
CA SER A 795 -86.74 -46.14 -31.97
C SER A 795 -86.37 -46.44 -33.43
N GLY A 796 -86.06 -45.40 -34.22
CA GLY A 796 -85.67 -45.57 -35.63
C GLY A 796 -84.50 -46.54 -35.83
N LYS A 797 -83.49 -46.45 -34.95
CA LYS A 797 -82.37 -47.40 -34.89
C LYS A 797 -82.81 -48.85 -34.65
N GLU A 798 -83.67 -49.07 -33.65
CA GLU A 798 -84.16 -50.40 -33.31
C GLU A 798 -85.07 -50.97 -34.40
N SER A 799 -85.85 -50.11 -35.06
CA SER A 799 -86.64 -50.48 -36.23
C SER A 799 -85.74 -50.92 -37.40
N TRP A 800 -84.66 -50.19 -37.69
CA TRP A 800 -83.66 -50.57 -38.70
C TRP A 800 -82.98 -51.91 -38.40
N LEU A 801 -82.49 -52.10 -37.17
CA LEU A 801 -81.81 -53.35 -36.81
C LEU A 801 -82.73 -54.55 -36.96
N ASN A 802 -83.98 -54.47 -36.47
CA ASN A 802 -84.95 -55.55 -36.63
C ASN A 802 -85.33 -55.79 -38.10
N ALA A 803 -85.54 -54.72 -38.87
CA ALA A 803 -85.89 -54.81 -40.28
C ALA A 803 -84.76 -55.45 -41.11
N LEU A 804 -83.50 -55.08 -40.85
CA LEU A 804 -82.33 -55.65 -41.53
C LEU A 804 -82.04 -57.09 -41.10
N ILE A 805 -82.23 -57.44 -39.82
CA ILE A 805 -82.16 -58.85 -39.37
C ILE A 805 -83.24 -59.69 -40.07
N LYS A 806 -84.48 -59.17 -40.14
CA LYS A 806 -85.59 -59.85 -40.83
C LYS A 806 -85.30 -60.01 -42.33
N LEU A 807 -84.75 -58.98 -42.97
CA LEU A 807 -84.34 -59.00 -44.37
C LEU A 807 -83.21 -60.01 -44.61
N ARG A 808 -82.20 -60.03 -43.75
CA ARG A 808 -81.07 -60.97 -43.80
C ARG A 808 -81.52 -62.42 -43.72
N ASN A 809 -82.47 -62.73 -42.85
CA ASN A 809 -82.98 -64.08 -42.64
C ASN A 809 -84.06 -64.50 -43.67
N GLY A 810 -84.28 -63.72 -44.73
CA GLY A 810 -85.29 -64.02 -45.76
C GLY A 810 -86.74 -63.85 -45.29
N GLY A 811 -86.98 -63.14 -44.18
CA GLY A 811 -88.30 -62.90 -43.60
C GLY A 811 -89.14 -61.83 -44.31
N CYS A 812 -88.63 -61.24 -45.39
CA CYS A 812 -89.31 -60.22 -46.21
C CYS A 812 -89.49 -60.77 -47.64
N LYS A 813 -90.70 -60.66 -48.21
CA LYS A 813 -91.04 -61.32 -49.50
C LYS A 813 -90.58 -60.56 -50.75
N ASP A 814 -90.74 -59.24 -50.77
CA ASP A 814 -90.62 -58.45 -52.01
C ASP A 814 -89.39 -57.51 -52.03
N ILE A 815 -88.91 -57.10 -50.85
CA ILE A 815 -87.68 -56.31 -50.67
C ILE A 815 -86.46 -57.23 -50.63
N THR A 816 -85.37 -56.78 -51.26
CA THR A 816 -84.06 -57.46 -51.20
C THR A 816 -82.98 -56.44 -50.81
N PRO A 817 -81.81 -56.88 -50.29
CA PRO A 817 -80.70 -55.96 -50.01
C PRO A 817 -80.30 -55.12 -51.22
N LYS A 818 -80.34 -55.71 -52.43
CA LYS A 818 -80.06 -55.01 -53.70
C LYS A 818 -81.08 -53.91 -54.01
N LYS A 819 -82.37 -54.17 -53.78
CA LYS A 819 -83.45 -53.19 -53.99
C LYS A 819 -83.34 -52.04 -52.97
N LEU A 820 -83.08 -52.38 -51.71
CA LEU A 820 -82.92 -51.41 -50.63
C LEU A 820 -81.72 -50.49 -50.83
N LEU A 821 -80.55 -51.05 -51.14
CA LEU A 821 -79.38 -50.25 -51.49
C LEU A 821 -79.60 -49.36 -52.72
N LYS A 822 -80.33 -49.86 -53.73
CA LYS A 822 -80.64 -49.07 -54.93
C LYS A 822 -81.51 -47.86 -54.56
N ALA A 823 -82.53 -48.03 -53.73
CA ALA A 823 -83.36 -46.93 -53.27
C ALA A 823 -82.54 -45.93 -52.45
N MET A 824 -81.72 -46.41 -51.51
CA MET A 824 -80.87 -45.54 -50.67
C MET A 824 -79.84 -44.76 -51.49
N ILE A 825 -79.27 -45.34 -52.54
CA ILE A 825 -78.34 -44.65 -53.46
C ILE A 825 -79.08 -43.61 -54.32
N ASN A 826 -80.33 -43.86 -54.72
CA ASN A 826 -81.10 -42.86 -55.48
C ASN A 826 -81.36 -41.60 -54.64
N GLU A 827 -81.61 -41.77 -53.34
CA GLU A 827 -81.83 -40.67 -52.41
C GLU A 827 -80.52 -39.99 -51.97
N PHE A 828 -79.45 -40.77 -51.79
CA PHE A 828 -78.11 -40.28 -51.45
C PHE A 828 -77.09 -40.58 -52.56
N PRO A 829 -77.19 -39.93 -53.74
CA PRO A 829 -76.40 -40.28 -54.91
C PRO A 829 -74.90 -40.05 -54.71
N GLN A 830 -74.50 -39.15 -53.81
CA GLN A 830 -73.08 -38.84 -53.54
C GLN A 830 -72.45 -39.70 -52.43
N ASN A 831 -73.21 -40.61 -51.79
CA ASN A 831 -72.69 -41.45 -50.72
C ASN A 831 -71.85 -42.62 -51.30
N GLN A 832 -70.52 -42.52 -51.13
CA GLN A 832 -69.58 -43.53 -51.64
C GLN A 832 -69.63 -44.86 -50.88
N GLU A 833 -70.00 -44.84 -49.59
CA GLU A 833 -70.05 -46.05 -48.77
C GLU A 833 -71.20 -46.97 -49.19
N LEU A 834 -72.38 -46.39 -49.52
CA LEU A 834 -73.51 -47.14 -50.08
C LEU A 834 -73.17 -47.81 -51.42
N ARG A 835 -72.46 -47.08 -52.31
CA ARG A 835 -71.98 -47.63 -53.59
C ARG A 835 -70.99 -48.78 -53.36
N THR A 836 -70.05 -48.58 -52.44
CA THR A 836 -69.06 -49.60 -52.04
C THR A 836 -69.74 -50.86 -51.51
N LEU A 837 -70.74 -50.73 -50.63
CA LEU A 837 -71.50 -51.87 -50.12
C LEU A 837 -72.27 -52.59 -51.23
N LYS A 838 -72.90 -51.86 -52.15
CA LYS A 838 -73.59 -52.46 -53.30
C LYS A 838 -72.64 -53.27 -54.18
N ASP A 839 -71.46 -52.75 -54.45
CA ASP A 839 -70.46 -53.43 -55.27
C ASP A 839 -69.88 -54.66 -54.55
N LEU A 840 -69.65 -54.57 -53.24
CA LEU A 840 -69.25 -55.70 -52.40
C LEU A 840 -70.31 -56.81 -52.36
N TRP A 841 -71.59 -56.44 -52.25
CA TRP A 841 -72.71 -57.41 -52.21
C TRP A 841 -72.88 -58.18 -53.52
N ASN A 842 -72.29 -57.73 -54.63
CA ASN A 842 -72.26 -58.50 -55.87
C ASN A 842 -71.09 -59.49 -55.94
N LYS A 843 -70.13 -59.40 -55.01
CA LYS A 843 -68.95 -60.26 -54.90
C LYS A 843 -69.05 -61.29 -53.75
N LEU A 844 -69.79 -60.95 -52.69
CA LEU A 844 -70.26 -61.87 -51.65
C LEU A 844 -71.40 -62.73 -52.22
#